data_AF-A0A2V0P026-F1
#
_entry.id   AF-A0A2V0P026-F1
#
_cell.length_a   1.000
_cell.length_b   1.000
_cell.length_c   1.000
_cell.angle_alpha   90.00
_cell.angle_beta   90.00
_cell.angle_gamma   90.00
#
_symmetry.space_group_name_H-M   'P 1'
#
loop_
_entity.id
_entity.type
_entity.pdbx_description
1 polymer ?
#
loop_
_entity_poly.entity_id
_entity_poly.type
_entity_poly.pdbx_seq_one_letter_code
_entity_poly.pdbx_strand_id
1 'polypeptide(L)'
;MPYQEATYVERARRRCCVPSRKVLLGGICAAGTLLILTIVIVPLAVALSAAHRANGKAAVASRGGAAPVALAAAPPPSPLPAAPSPAPAPARAAPVAPKAPVRSPAELAAAAKKKAIARRKAEAEAAAEAEAEAAAAEAAAEAEAAAAAAAAAEEYDLEAEAYGDYAYEYEQPADEAEAPTALPPSKAPAASRSVAARPLAPAGRARAPLPVGRLPAPVARPVPPPAPVRKPQGPRRVVVLPPAPPQQAPRRAQALPPAAQPSPPPRPPPPALPPPPAAPPPLRVPGVTWSARVFPAGGIQAVASRNTTPGGRTNDDVLHAEVRATDGAPDKAWRAQLQSSPLQLSPDKAYSLYLEARSTGANATARLLLHSAGLGRVAGAREVALSQAWRGYSLRLVQPLASDADPVYTFQVQVGSSLGRHEFRRMLILESPLDAAPVSPEAIAARTKAARTAEFELRIVRADDGPPPDVRALNVTLKRHAFQFGTAFAPEVVRARYGEDAHWLYGELAGDHFNSITPEYAFEWPNYEPKQGQFEAARTLLDTDYIAYAHSKGMPSVRGHSLVWGEPGSSFWGLRGGDCRGYMRALEARVRRDAKLFAGQFTSYDVVNELVGSPSMLRSCGLVNAGNLTRIFGWARDSDPSAQLCLTEGGVLDGSNWEGFVDLAKSLQAAGAPVDCLGVQAHLTLDRANPAIVWARLDEMASLGLPIVISGLSLVSSWGGPDAKSPVLAVSEEEHADLLDTYLGLLFSHPAVQAINLWGFYDGTSWVRGGGLYREDFAPKPAAEAVQRFWSVVHGTRFRGVRLPAGEPLAWTGYYGQYEYEFFGRKGKRRRGTFDFKPGGPRVVEIRV
;
A
#
# COMPACT_ATOMS: atom_id res chain seq x y z
N MET A 1 1.52 32.69 -27.75
CA MET A 1 2.03 33.98 -27.25
C MET A 1 3.16 33.67 -26.26
N PRO A 2 4.21 34.51 -26.15
CA PRO A 2 5.40 34.17 -25.35
C PRO A 2 5.12 34.15 -23.84
N TYR A 3 5.90 33.34 -23.13
CA TYR A 3 5.83 33.17 -21.67
C TYR A 3 6.34 34.43 -20.94
N GLN A 4 5.88 34.63 -19.71
CA GLN A 4 6.57 35.42 -18.70
C GLN A 4 6.61 34.66 -17.38
N GLU A 5 7.79 34.16 -17.02
CA GLU A 5 8.07 33.62 -15.69
C GLU A 5 8.53 34.74 -14.75
N ALA A 6 7.84 34.93 -13.62
CA ALA A 6 8.38 35.59 -12.42
C ALA A 6 7.44 35.43 -11.22
N THR A 7 8.01 35.51 -10.00
CA THR A 7 7.32 35.73 -8.71
C THR A 7 6.39 34.62 -8.18
N TYR A 8 6.99 33.58 -7.58
CA TYR A 8 6.34 32.83 -6.47
C TYR A 8 7.23 32.65 -5.23
N VAL A 9 8.55 32.55 -5.40
CA VAL A 9 9.58 32.31 -4.35
C VAL A 9 9.51 33.26 -3.13
N GLU A 10 8.98 34.48 -3.28
CA GLU A 10 8.99 35.48 -2.20
C GLU A 10 8.03 35.21 -1.02
N ARG A 11 7.06 34.29 -1.14
CA ARG A 11 6.05 34.09 -0.08
C ARG A 11 6.52 33.21 1.09
N ALA A 12 7.40 32.25 0.86
CA ALA A 12 7.88 31.36 1.92
C ALA A 12 8.78 32.08 2.96
N ARG A 13 9.54 33.09 2.53
CA ARG A 13 10.59 33.74 3.37
C ARG A 13 10.09 34.81 4.36
N ARG A 14 8.78 35.05 4.50
CA ARG A 14 8.22 36.19 5.27
C ARG A 14 7.31 35.83 6.46
N ARG A 15 7.48 34.66 7.09
CA ARG A 15 6.68 34.28 8.30
C ARG A 15 7.45 33.82 9.55
N CYS A 16 8.77 33.61 9.48
CA CYS A 16 9.58 33.27 10.66
C CYS A 16 10.37 34.49 11.16
N CYS A 17 9.85 35.23 12.14
CA CYS A 17 10.63 36.17 12.96
C CYS A 17 9.83 36.69 14.18
N VAL A 18 10.16 36.22 15.39
CA VAL A 18 9.76 36.84 16.67
C VAL A 18 10.96 37.68 17.16
N PRO A 19 10.79 38.93 17.61
CA PRO A 19 11.92 39.88 17.72
C PRO A 19 12.73 39.76 19.02
N SER A 20 14.06 39.63 18.90
CA SER A 20 15.01 39.68 20.02
C SER A 20 16.16 40.69 19.79
N ARG A 21 16.09 41.77 20.58
CA ARG A 21 17.10 42.80 20.93
C ARG A 21 18.47 42.87 20.19
N LYS A 22 18.64 43.98 19.46
CA LYS A 22 19.85 44.85 19.30
C LYS A 22 21.24 44.33 19.77
N VAL A 23 22.19 44.29 18.83
CA VAL A 23 23.58 44.79 19.01
C VAL A 23 23.95 45.62 17.76
N LEU A 24 25.00 46.44 17.81
CA LEU A 24 25.41 47.45 16.80
C LEU A 24 26.56 46.98 15.87
N LEU A 25 27.00 47.89 14.98
CA LEU A 25 28.08 47.79 13.96
C LEU A 25 27.70 47.00 12.68
N GLY A 26 27.91 47.46 11.45
CA GLY A 26 28.26 48.80 10.94
C GLY A 26 29.54 48.86 10.10
N GLY A 27 29.45 49.09 8.78
CA GLY A 27 30.64 49.29 7.92
C GLY A 27 30.47 49.18 6.38
N ILE A 28 29.94 50.25 5.75
CA ILE A 28 30.38 50.91 4.49
C ILE A 28 30.56 50.10 3.17
N CYS A 29 30.30 50.76 2.03
CA CYS A 29 30.23 50.20 0.67
C CYS A 29 31.44 50.52 -0.24
N ALA A 30 31.77 49.62 -1.18
CA ALA A 30 32.28 49.87 -2.54
C ALA A 30 32.19 48.55 -3.35
N ALA A 31 31.80 48.42 -4.63
CA ALA A 31 31.80 49.29 -5.83
C ALA A 31 33.15 49.33 -6.57
N GLY A 32 33.29 48.53 -7.62
CA GLY A 32 34.50 48.41 -8.44
C GLY A 32 34.34 47.30 -9.49
N THR A 33 34.96 47.46 -10.67
CA THR A 33 34.37 47.01 -11.95
C THR A 33 35.42 46.79 -13.05
N LEU A 34 35.16 45.86 -14.00
CA LEU A 34 35.95 45.59 -15.23
C LEU A 34 37.36 44.97 -14.99
N LEU A 35 38.04 44.28 -15.93
CA LEU A 35 37.89 44.18 -17.40
C LEU A 35 38.33 42.78 -17.96
N ILE A 36 37.48 42.18 -18.83
CA ILE A 36 37.73 41.29 -20.00
C ILE A 36 39.03 40.42 -20.08
N LEU A 37 38.88 39.09 -20.25
CA LEU A 37 39.34 38.39 -21.49
C LEU A 37 38.69 36.98 -21.76
N THR A 38 37.89 36.95 -22.82
CA THR A 38 37.75 35.92 -23.89
C THR A 38 37.74 34.40 -23.61
N ILE A 39 36.52 33.83 -23.66
CA ILE A 39 36.08 32.56 -24.31
C ILE A 39 36.80 31.23 -23.97
N VAL A 40 35.99 30.27 -23.48
CA VAL A 40 36.28 28.83 -23.40
C VAL A 40 35.78 28.10 -24.66
N ILE A 41 36.51 27.07 -25.13
CA ILE A 41 36.07 26.14 -26.19
C ILE A 41 35.67 24.78 -25.59
N VAL A 42 34.69 24.11 -26.22
CA VAL A 42 33.88 22.98 -25.74
C VAL A 42 33.48 22.14 -26.98
N PRO A 43 33.13 20.83 -26.94
CA PRO A 43 33.81 19.64 -26.38
C PRO A 43 33.87 18.47 -27.44
N LEU A 44 33.63 17.20 -27.03
CA LEU A 44 33.50 15.93 -27.81
C LEU A 44 34.80 15.34 -28.44
N ALA A 45 34.96 14.01 -28.70
CA ALA A 45 34.40 12.77 -28.12
C ALA A 45 35.01 11.48 -28.78
N VAL A 46 34.46 10.31 -28.41
CA VAL A 46 34.40 9.00 -29.12
C VAL A 46 35.38 7.89 -28.65
N ALA A 47 34.83 6.67 -28.57
CA ALA A 47 35.41 5.44 -28.00
C ALA A 47 36.02 4.49 -29.07
N LEU A 48 36.57 3.33 -28.64
CA LEU A 48 36.35 2.01 -29.28
C LEU A 48 36.98 0.82 -28.50
N SER A 49 36.23 -0.29 -28.45
CA SER A 49 36.54 -1.74 -28.59
C SER A 49 37.98 -2.31 -28.63
N ALA A 50 38.23 -3.63 -28.48
CA ALA A 50 37.54 -4.78 -27.83
C ALA A 50 38.37 -6.10 -27.97
N ALA A 51 38.08 -7.10 -27.14
CA ALA A 51 38.14 -8.56 -27.40
C ALA A 51 39.46 -9.37 -27.59
N HIS A 52 39.41 -10.59 -27.02
CA HIS A 52 39.95 -11.90 -27.52
C HIS A 52 41.36 -12.47 -27.15
N ARG A 53 41.30 -13.50 -26.28
CA ARG A 53 41.81 -14.91 -26.42
C ARG A 53 43.32 -15.27 -26.51
N ALA A 54 43.71 -16.15 -25.56
CA ALA A 54 44.35 -17.49 -25.73
C ALA A 54 45.87 -17.74 -25.51
N ASN A 55 46.12 -18.74 -24.64
CA ASN A 55 47.15 -19.81 -24.66
C ASN A 55 48.66 -19.53 -24.45
N GLY A 56 49.34 -20.52 -23.82
CA GLY A 56 50.81 -20.61 -23.59
C GLY A 56 51.21 -20.16 -22.17
N LYS A 57 51.78 -20.94 -21.23
CA LYS A 57 52.74 -22.07 -21.25
C LYS A 57 54.02 -21.76 -22.06
N ALA A 58 55.25 -21.89 -21.54
CA ALA A 58 55.74 -22.39 -20.25
C ALA A 58 57.24 -22.05 -19.99
N ALA A 59 57.74 -22.34 -18.77
CA ALA A 59 59.18 -22.42 -18.40
C ALA A 59 59.96 -21.08 -18.44
N VAL A 60 61.19 -20.92 -17.92
CA VAL A 60 62.25 -21.84 -17.45
C VAL A 60 62.81 -21.39 -16.08
N ALA A 61 63.46 -22.28 -15.33
CA ALA A 61 64.16 -21.97 -14.07
C ALA A 61 65.64 -22.42 -14.07
N SER A 62 66.39 -21.92 -13.06
CA SER A 62 67.64 -22.44 -12.46
C SER A 62 69.00 -21.76 -12.78
N ARG A 63 69.92 -21.93 -11.80
CA ARG A 63 71.35 -21.53 -11.71
C ARG A 63 71.62 -20.04 -11.39
N GLY A 64 72.50 -19.67 -10.45
CA GLY A 64 73.08 -20.42 -9.30
C GLY A 64 74.54 -20.09 -8.95
N GLY A 65 74.81 -19.60 -7.72
CA GLY A 65 76.14 -19.32 -7.15
C GLY A 65 76.71 -17.92 -7.50
N ALA A 66 77.62 -17.30 -6.73
CA ALA A 66 78.19 -17.61 -5.40
C ALA A 66 78.69 -16.31 -4.67
N ALA A 67 79.17 -16.40 -3.42
CA ALA A 67 79.68 -15.28 -2.57
C ALA A 67 81.24 -15.12 -2.71
N PRO A 68 82.08 -14.43 -1.85
CA PRO A 68 82.00 -14.21 -0.37
C PRO A 68 82.66 -12.92 0.26
N VAL A 69 82.77 -12.85 1.62
CA VAL A 69 83.62 -11.96 2.50
C VAL A 69 83.26 -10.43 2.52
N ALA A 70 83.01 -9.68 3.63
CA ALA A 70 83.58 -9.43 4.99
C ALA A 70 84.78 -8.41 5.01
N LEU A 71 85.12 -7.62 6.06
CA LEU A 71 85.03 -7.74 7.54
C LEU A 71 85.32 -6.38 8.28
N ALA A 72 84.78 -6.15 9.51
CA ALA A 72 85.25 -5.21 10.60
C ALA A 72 85.29 -3.66 10.30
N ALA A 73 85.53 -2.67 11.20
CA ALA A 73 85.70 -2.42 12.67
C ALA A 73 85.66 -0.86 12.92
N ALA A 74 85.72 -0.19 14.10
CA ALA A 74 85.43 -0.42 15.55
C ALA A 74 85.55 0.95 16.34
N PRO A 75 84.97 1.13 17.57
CA PRO A 75 85.03 2.39 18.38
C PRO A 75 86.19 2.43 19.41
N PRO A 76 86.45 3.57 20.11
CA PRO A 76 86.25 3.67 21.59
C PRO A 76 86.01 5.15 22.08
N PRO A 77 86.16 5.62 23.36
CA PRO A 77 86.51 4.94 24.64
C PRO A 77 85.66 5.29 25.91
N SER A 78 86.02 4.67 27.04
CA SER A 78 85.50 4.81 28.43
C SER A 78 86.58 5.49 29.35
N PRO A 79 86.81 5.20 30.67
CA PRO A 79 86.02 4.59 31.78
C PRO A 79 86.21 5.28 33.20
N LEU A 80 85.76 4.60 34.30
CA LEU A 80 86.37 4.41 35.66
C LEU A 80 85.62 4.93 36.95
N PRO A 81 85.89 4.35 38.17
CA PRO A 81 84.84 4.21 39.22
C PRO A 81 85.24 4.42 40.73
N ALA A 82 84.21 4.37 41.59
CA ALA A 82 84.07 3.75 42.95
C ALA A 82 85.13 3.82 44.09
N ALA A 83 84.66 4.09 45.33
CA ALA A 83 85.15 3.53 46.62
C ALA A 83 84.06 3.62 47.75
N PRO A 84 83.90 2.62 48.66
CA PRO A 84 82.88 2.64 49.75
C PRO A 84 83.36 2.22 51.17
N SER A 85 82.55 2.47 52.23
CA SER A 85 82.40 1.68 53.51
C SER A 85 81.77 2.52 54.65
N PRO A 86 81.30 1.94 55.80
CA PRO A 86 81.07 0.53 56.17
C PRO A 86 79.60 0.23 56.63
N ALA A 87 79.34 -0.98 57.14
CA ALA A 87 78.05 -1.42 57.74
C ALA A 87 78.28 -2.09 59.13
N PRO A 88 77.21 -2.49 59.85
CA PRO A 88 76.88 -3.93 59.90
C PRO A 88 75.36 -4.26 59.87
N ALA A 89 75.03 -5.57 59.95
CA ALA A 89 73.71 -6.20 59.78
C ALA A 89 73.61 -7.44 60.74
N PRO A 90 72.73 -8.46 60.61
CA PRO A 90 71.59 -8.67 59.69
C PRO A 90 70.31 -9.32 60.29
N ALA A 91 69.22 -9.33 59.52
CA ALA A 91 68.18 -10.37 59.56
C ALA A 91 67.54 -10.55 58.16
N ARG A 92 67.08 -11.76 57.82
CA ARG A 92 66.47 -12.14 56.51
C ARG A 92 64.96 -12.39 56.65
N ALA A 93 64.12 -12.38 55.60
CA ALA A 93 64.12 -11.67 54.32
C ALA A 93 62.79 -12.00 53.58
N ALA A 94 62.18 -11.03 52.90
CA ALA A 94 61.12 -11.25 51.91
C ALA A 94 61.17 -10.14 50.83
N PRO A 95 61.53 -10.43 49.57
CA PRO A 95 61.79 -9.39 48.58
C PRO A 95 60.51 -8.87 47.90
N VAL A 96 60.48 -7.56 47.67
CA VAL A 96 59.42 -6.87 46.90
C VAL A 96 59.58 -7.17 45.41
N ALA A 97 58.46 -7.40 44.71
CA ALA A 97 58.45 -7.70 43.28
C ALA A 97 58.92 -6.50 42.42
N PRO A 98 59.67 -6.73 41.32
CA PRO A 98 60.10 -5.66 40.42
C PRO A 98 58.93 -5.06 39.64
N LYS A 99 58.96 -3.74 39.40
CA LYS A 99 57.95 -3.04 38.58
C LYS A 99 58.04 -3.52 37.12
N ALA A 100 56.89 -3.85 36.54
CA ALA A 100 56.77 -4.14 35.11
C ALA A 100 57.10 -2.91 34.24
N PRO A 101 57.63 -3.09 33.02
CA PRO A 101 57.95 -1.98 32.12
C PRO A 101 56.71 -1.21 31.68
N VAL A 102 56.82 0.12 31.64
CA VAL A 102 55.77 1.02 31.15
C VAL A 102 55.70 0.92 29.64
N ARG A 103 54.57 0.41 29.11
CA ARG A 103 54.32 0.34 27.66
C ARG A 103 54.10 1.73 27.08
N SER A 104 54.55 1.93 25.84
CA SER A 104 54.32 3.16 25.09
C SER A 104 52.83 3.37 24.77
N PRO A 105 52.39 4.61 24.51
CA PRO A 105 51.01 4.89 24.07
C PRO A 105 50.60 4.11 22.82
N ALA A 106 51.53 3.86 21.89
CA ALA A 106 51.29 3.08 20.68
C ALA A 106 51.00 1.60 20.98
N GLU A 107 51.75 0.98 21.88
CA GLU A 107 51.52 -0.41 22.32
C GLU A 107 50.21 -0.55 23.10
N LEU A 108 49.85 0.46 23.91
CA LEU A 108 48.56 0.50 24.61
C LEU A 108 47.39 0.62 23.63
N ALA A 109 47.51 1.48 22.61
CA ALA A 109 46.51 1.60 21.55
C ALA A 109 46.38 0.32 20.72
N ALA A 110 47.50 -0.33 20.37
CA ALA A 110 47.50 -1.61 19.66
C ALA A 110 46.86 -2.74 20.49
N ALA A 111 47.17 -2.81 21.79
CA ALA A 111 46.56 -3.76 22.72
C ALA A 111 45.04 -3.51 22.88
N ALA A 112 44.62 -2.25 22.99
CA ALA A 112 43.21 -1.87 23.04
C ALA A 112 42.46 -2.27 21.76
N LYS A 113 43.03 -1.99 20.58
CA LYS A 113 42.46 -2.39 19.28
C LYS A 113 42.34 -3.92 19.16
N LYS A 114 43.37 -4.68 19.58
CA LYS A 114 43.34 -6.15 19.59
C LYS A 114 42.29 -6.70 20.56
N LYS A 115 42.13 -6.10 21.75
CA LYS A 115 41.07 -6.46 22.72
C LYS A 115 39.67 -6.13 22.21
N ALA A 116 39.48 -5.01 21.50
CA ALA A 116 38.20 -4.64 20.89
C ALA A 116 37.79 -5.59 19.75
N ILE A 117 38.75 -6.02 18.92
CA ILE A 117 38.51 -7.04 17.86
C ILE A 117 38.15 -8.38 18.49
N ALA A 118 38.89 -8.83 19.52
CA ALA A 118 38.58 -10.08 20.23
C ALA A 118 37.19 -10.04 20.90
N ARG A 119 36.83 -8.92 21.52
CA ARG A 119 35.49 -8.70 22.10
C ARG A 119 34.40 -8.81 21.04
N ARG A 120 34.52 -8.08 19.91
CA ARG A 120 33.53 -8.14 18.82
C ARG A 120 33.39 -9.53 18.20
N LYS A 121 34.47 -10.32 18.15
CA LYS A 121 34.40 -11.70 17.69
C LYS A 121 33.58 -12.57 18.65
N ALA A 122 33.83 -12.48 19.95
CA ALA A 122 33.05 -13.20 20.96
C ALA A 122 31.58 -12.75 21.02
N GLU A 123 31.30 -11.45 20.83
CA GLU A 123 29.93 -10.92 20.74
C GLU A 123 29.19 -11.43 19.51
N ALA A 124 29.87 -11.63 18.38
CA ALA A 124 29.29 -12.24 17.18
C ALA A 124 29.10 -13.76 17.29
N GLU A 125 30.05 -14.46 17.94
CA GLU A 125 29.95 -15.91 18.17
C GLU A 125 28.78 -16.25 19.11
N ALA A 126 28.60 -15.50 20.20
CA ALA A 126 27.46 -15.65 21.10
C ALA A 126 26.11 -15.26 20.46
N ALA A 127 26.11 -14.30 19.51
CA ALA A 127 24.90 -13.95 18.77
C ALA A 127 24.46 -15.09 17.82
N ALA A 128 25.40 -15.71 17.12
CA ALA A 128 25.12 -16.84 16.24
C ALA A 128 24.68 -18.10 17.01
N GLU A 129 25.21 -18.31 18.22
CA GLU A 129 24.80 -19.39 19.12
C GLU A 129 23.33 -19.19 19.59
N ALA A 130 22.97 -17.96 20.00
CA ALA A 130 21.59 -17.62 20.37
C ALA A 130 20.60 -17.68 19.18
N GLU A 131 21.04 -17.32 17.97
CA GLU A 131 20.25 -17.44 16.74
C GLU A 131 19.98 -18.92 16.39
N ALA A 132 20.97 -19.80 16.60
CA ALA A 132 20.81 -21.25 16.44
C ALA A 132 19.89 -21.88 17.50
N GLU A 133 19.98 -21.45 18.77
CA GLU A 133 19.05 -21.90 19.83
C GLU A 133 17.60 -21.44 19.53
N ALA A 134 17.41 -20.21 19.04
CA ALA A 134 16.10 -19.70 18.65
C ALA A 134 15.48 -20.51 17.50
N ALA A 135 16.25 -20.78 16.44
CA ALA A 135 15.79 -21.59 15.30
C ALA A 135 15.47 -23.05 15.71
N ALA A 136 16.22 -23.63 16.66
CA ALA A 136 15.95 -24.96 17.20
C ALA A 136 14.65 -24.98 18.04
N ALA A 137 14.37 -23.92 18.80
CA ALA A 137 13.11 -23.79 19.55
C ALA A 137 11.89 -23.56 18.63
N GLU A 138 12.05 -22.80 17.55
CA GLU A 138 11.03 -22.59 16.53
C GLU A 138 10.66 -23.90 15.82
N ALA A 139 11.66 -24.65 15.32
CA ALA A 139 11.45 -25.95 14.69
C ALA A 139 10.81 -27.00 15.64
N ALA A 140 11.10 -26.93 16.95
CA ALA A 140 10.44 -27.78 17.94
C ALA A 140 8.95 -27.42 18.12
N ALA A 141 8.61 -26.12 18.14
CA ALA A 141 7.23 -25.65 18.22
C ALA A 141 6.43 -25.97 16.94
N GLU A 142 7.05 -25.88 15.76
CA GLU A 142 6.43 -26.33 14.49
C GLU A 142 6.11 -27.84 14.52
N ALA A 143 7.01 -28.67 15.05
CA ALA A 143 6.79 -30.10 15.18
C ALA A 143 5.66 -30.46 16.16
N GLU A 144 5.57 -29.75 17.29
CA GLU A 144 4.47 -29.91 18.26
C GLU A 144 3.12 -29.45 17.68
N ALA A 145 3.10 -28.34 16.94
CA ALA A 145 1.91 -27.85 16.23
C ALA A 145 1.44 -28.81 15.13
N ALA A 146 2.37 -29.40 14.35
CA ALA A 146 2.06 -30.40 13.34
C ALA A 146 1.48 -31.69 13.95
N ALA A 147 2.00 -32.14 15.09
CA ALA A 147 1.45 -33.28 15.83
C ALA A 147 0.03 -33.00 16.36
N ALA A 148 -0.22 -31.79 16.88
CA ALA A 148 -1.55 -31.38 17.33
C ALA A 148 -2.56 -31.27 16.17
N ALA A 149 -2.12 -30.77 15.01
CA ALA A 149 -2.95 -30.70 13.80
C ALA A 149 -3.33 -32.08 13.25
N ALA A 150 -2.40 -33.05 13.31
CA ALA A 150 -2.68 -34.43 12.92
C ALA A 150 -3.72 -35.09 13.84
N ALA A 151 -3.60 -34.93 15.16
CA ALA A 151 -4.57 -35.45 16.11
C ALA A 151 -5.97 -34.83 15.93
N ALA A 152 -6.04 -33.52 15.62
CA ALA A 152 -7.31 -32.85 15.35
C ALA A 152 -7.97 -33.28 14.01
N ALA A 153 -7.19 -33.83 13.07
CA ALA A 153 -7.71 -34.40 11.83
C ALA A 153 -8.36 -35.78 12.08
N GLU A 154 -7.73 -36.65 12.89
CA GLU A 154 -8.34 -37.93 13.29
C GLU A 154 -9.66 -37.73 14.08
N GLU A 155 -9.74 -36.68 14.92
CA GLU A 155 -10.99 -36.33 15.61
C GLU A 155 -12.08 -35.80 14.65
N TYR A 156 -11.69 -35.18 13.52
CA TYR A 156 -12.63 -34.61 12.54
C TYR A 156 -13.24 -35.67 11.61
N ASP A 157 -12.47 -36.66 11.15
CA ASP A 157 -13.02 -37.76 10.33
C ASP A 157 -14.03 -38.61 11.13
N LEU A 158 -13.82 -38.75 12.45
CA LEU A 158 -14.77 -39.45 13.35
C LEU A 158 -16.10 -38.69 13.57
N GLU A 159 -16.13 -37.35 13.47
CA GLU A 159 -17.39 -36.59 13.45
C GLU A 159 -18.02 -36.53 12.04
N ALA A 160 -17.23 -36.66 10.97
CA ALA A 160 -17.71 -36.60 9.59
C ALA A 160 -18.65 -37.79 9.24
N GLU A 161 -18.35 -39.00 9.71
CA GLU A 161 -19.23 -40.16 9.55
C GLU A 161 -20.57 -40.02 10.30
N ALA A 162 -20.68 -39.10 11.26
CA ALA A 162 -21.88 -38.93 12.10
C ALA A 162 -22.94 -37.95 11.54
N TYR A 163 -22.64 -37.22 10.45
CA TYR A 163 -23.52 -36.16 9.91
C TYR A 163 -23.81 -36.23 8.40
N GLY A 164 -23.35 -37.29 7.71
CA GLY A 164 -23.46 -37.44 6.26
C GLY A 164 -24.85 -37.86 5.71
N ASP A 165 -25.94 -37.17 6.06
CA ASP A 165 -27.29 -37.51 5.55
C ASP A 165 -28.22 -36.30 5.29
N TYR A 166 -27.75 -35.31 4.53
CA TYR A 166 -28.61 -34.29 3.87
C TYR A 166 -28.03 -33.84 2.52
N ALA A 167 -28.26 -34.62 1.47
CA ALA A 167 -28.07 -34.17 0.10
C ALA A 167 -29.28 -33.33 -0.36
N TYR A 168 -29.02 -32.20 -1.03
CA TYR A 168 -30.05 -31.42 -1.74
C TYR A 168 -29.80 -31.50 -3.24
N GLU A 169 -30.62 -32.29 -3.93
CA GLU A 169 -30.69 -32.30 -5.39
C GLU A 169 -31.41 -31.03 -5.90
N TYR A 170 -31.11 -30.63 -7.15
CA TYR A 170 -31.55 -29.35 -7.71
C TYR A 170 -32.10 -29.58 -9.13
N GLU A 171 -33.35 -30.02 -9.22
CA GLU A 171 -34.05 -30.21 -10.50
C GLU A 171 -34.63 -28.89 -11.06
N GLN A 172 -34.78 -28.84 -12.38
CA GLN A 172 -35.41 -27.73 -13.09
C GLN A 172 -36.91 -28.03 -13.33
N PRO A 173 -37.78 -27.00 -13.33
CA PRO A 173 -39.23 -27.22 -13.43
C PRO A 173 -39.70 -27.44 -14.88
N ALA A 174 -40.68 -28.32 -15.04
CA ALA A 174 -41.53 -28.41 -16.23
C ALA A 174 -42.98 -28.80 -15.83
N ASP A 175 -43.93 -27.97 -16.29
CA ASP A 175 -45.36 -28.17 -16.59
C ASP A 175 -46.34 -28.93 -15.64
N GLU A 176 -47.45 -28.23 -15.38
CA GLU A 176 -48.86 -28.67 -15.16
C GLU A 176 -49.19 -30.07 -14.57
N ALA A 177 -49.83 -30.10 -13.39
CA ALA A 177 -51.28 -30.42 -13.26
C ALA A 177 -51.79 -30.60 -11.80
N GLU A 178 -53.04 -30.16 -11.58
CA GLU A 178 -54.01 -30.55 -10.52
C GLU A 178 -53.67 -30.49 -9.00
N ALA A 179 -54.74 -30.52 -8.20
CA ALA A 179 -54.79 -30.51 -6.74
C ALA A 179 -55.83 -31.60 -6.31
N PRO A 180 -55.94 -32.09 -5.04
CA PRO A 180 -56.20 -31.21 -3.88
C PRO A 180 -55.85 -31.70 -2.44
N THR A 181 -56.05 -30.77 -1.48
CA THR A 181 -56.51 -30.97 -0.07
C THR A 181 -55.62 -31.52 1.08
N ALA A 182 -55.75 -30.80 2.21
CA ALA A 182 -55.83 -31.25 3.62
C ALA A 182 -54.61 -31.09 4.59
N LEU A 183 -54.91 -30.40 5.71
CA LEU A 183 -54.21 -30.30 7.01
C LEU A 183 -54.62 -31.48 7.94
N PRO A 184 -54.07 -31.75 9.16
CA PRO A 184 -53.45 -30.80 10.13
C PRO A 184 -52.22 -31.33 10.97
N PRO A 185 -51.65 -30.54 11.92
CA PRO A 185 -50.36 -30.84 12.59
C PRO A 185 -50.43 -31.25 14.08
N SER A 186 -49.35 -31.87 14.59
CA SER A 186 -49.08 -32.23 16.01
C SER A 186 -47.66 -32.85 16.12
N LYS A 187 -46.82 -32.72 17.16
CA LYS A 187 -46.76 -31.93 18.42
C LYS A 187 -45.31 -32.01 18.95
N ALA A 188 -44.88 -31.06 19.78
CA ALA A 188 -43.72 -31.25 20.66
C ALA A 188 -44.15 -31.81 22.03
N PRO A 189 -43.23 -32.47 22.76
CA PRO A 189 -43.14 -32.33 24.22
C PRO A 189 -41.71 -31.93 24.66
N ALA A 190 -41.53 -31.60 25.94
CA ALA A 190 -40.29 -31.07 26.47
C ALA A 190 -39.95 -31.56 27.89
N ALA A 191 -38.72 -31.24 28.31
CA ALA A 191 -38.28 -30.92 29.68
C ALA A 191 -37.75 -32.02 30.62
N SER A 192 -36.98 -31.51 31.60
CA SER A 192 -36.34 -32.18 32.74
C SER A 192 -35.04 -32.96 32.42
N ARG A 193 -34.03 -33.05 33.31
CA ARG A 193 -33.96 -32.60 34.73
C ARG A 193 -32.52 -32.25 35.14
N SER A 194 -32.34 -31.61 36.30
CA SER A 194 -31.06 -31.10 36.81
C SER A 194 -30.48 -31.92 37.97
N VAL A 195 -29.15 -31.81 38.17
CA VAL A 195 -28.38 -32.21 39.37
C VAL A 195 -27.32 -31.12 39.63
N ALA A 196 -26.82 -30.96 40.86
CA ALA A 196 -25.97 -29.82 41.27
C ALA A 196 -24.95 -30.14 42.38
N ALA A 197 -24.06 -29.16 42.66
CA ALA A 197 -23.07 -29.08 43.76
C ALA A 197 -21.79 -29.96 43.60
N ARG A 198 -20.61 -29.60 44.13
CA ARG A 198 -20.04 -28.32 44.66
C ARG A 198 -18.48 -28.40 44.61
N PRO A 199 -17.72 -27.28 44.76
CA PRO A 199 -16.25 -27.26 44.56
C PRO A 199 -15.42 -27.47 45.84
N LEU A 200 -14.11 -27.68 45.67
CA LEU A 200 -13.07 -27.76 46.72
C LEU A 200 -11.80 -26.99 46.32
N ALA A 201 -11.09 -26.43 47.32
CA ALA A 201 -9.78 -25.79 47.19
C ALA A 201 -9.11 -25.65 48.58
N PRO A 202 -7.77 -25.57 48.67
CA PRO A 202 -7.15 -24.92 49.84
C PRO A 202 -5.93 -24.01 49.53
N ALA A 203 -5.93 -22.83 50.20
CA ALA A 203 -4.83 -22.08 50.86
C ALA A 203 -3.38 -22.04 50.29
N GLY A 204 -2.59 -20.96 50.47
CA GLY A 204 -2.73 -19.68 51.21
C GLY A 204 -1.67 -18.67 50.71
N ARG A 205 -1.30 -17.55 51.35
CA ARG A 205 -1.54 -16.95 52.69
C ARG A 205 -1.75 -15.42 52.55
N ALA A 206 -2.19 -14.74 53.61
CA ALA A 206 -2.48 -13.30 53.61
C ALA A 206 -1.63 -12.46 54.61
N ARG A 207 -1.61 -11.13 54.43
CA ARG A 207 -1.34 -10.11 55.47
C ARG A 207 -2.18 -8.83 55.20
N ALA A 208 -2.40 -8.02 56.24
CA ALA A 208 -3.44 -6.98 56.29
C ALA A 208 -2.87 -5.52 56.29
N PRO A 209 -3.69 -4.47 56.08
CA PRO A 209 -3.24 -3.08 55.80
C PRO A 209 -3.47 -2.06 56.95
N LEU A 210 -3.23 -0.77 56.64
CA LEU A 210 -3.44 0.48 57.43
C LEU A 210 -2.29 0.89 58.38
N PRO A 211 -2.06 2.20 58.70
CA PRO A 211 -3.02 3.33 58.66
C PRO A 211 -2.59 4.62 57.91
N VAL A 212 -3.32 5.71 58.18
CA VAL A 212 -3.45 6.99 57.44
C VAL A 212 -2.37 8.04 57.76
N GLY A 213 -2.01 8.88 56.77
CA GLY A 213 -1.28 10.16 56.92
C GLY A 213 -1.89 11.28 56.06
N ARG A 214 -1.65 12.57 56.38
CA ARG A 214 -2.33 13.74 55.78
C ARG A 214 -1.40 14.73 55.05
N LEU A 215 -1.79 15.12 53.82
CA LEU A 215 -1.68 16.47 53.21
C LEU A 215 -0.27 17.10 53.03
N PRO A 216 -0.09 18.21 52.25
CA PRO A 216 -1.09 19.03 51.53
C PRO A 216 -0.93 19.10 50.00
N ALA A 217 -1.92 19.73 49.33
CA ALA A 217 -1.89 20.08 47.91
C ALA A 217 -1.59 21.59 47.71
N PRO A 218 -0.97 22.00 46.57
CA PRO A 218 -0.64 23.40 46.30
C PRO A 218 -1.85 24.24 45.87
N VAL A 219 -1.76 25.56 46.09
CA VAL A 219 -2.85 26.53 45.89
C VAL A 219 -2.82 27.16 44.50
N ALA A 220 -3.97 27.22 43.83
CA ALA A 220 -4.21 28.05 42.64
C ALA A 220 -5.08 29.28 42.99
N ARG A 221 -4.89 30.39 42.26
CA ARG A 221 -5.62 31.67 42.47
C ARG A 221 -6.92 31.76 41.64
N PRO A 222 -7.91 32.57 42.07
CA PRO A 222 -9.28 32.52 41.54
C PRO A 222 -9.51 33.32 40.25
N VAL A 223 -10.57 32.94 39.54
CA VAL A 223 -11.18 33.63 38.38
C VAL A 223 -12.55 34.20 38.80
N PRO A 224 -12.97 35.40 38.37
CA PRO A 224 -14.17 36.07 38.90
C PRO A 224 -15.50 35.48 38.40
N PRO A 225 -16.61 35.67 39.15
CA PRO A 225 -17.91 35.10 38.84
C PRO A 225 -18.76 35.92 37.83
N PRO A 226 -19.70 35.29 37.11
CA PRO A 226 -20.63 35.97 36.21
C PRO A 226 -21.80 36.68 36.94
N ALA A 227 -22.40 37.67 36.28
CA ALA A 227 -23.50 38.49 36.81
C ALA A 227 -24.89 37.78 36.75
N PRO A 228 -25.87 38.18 37.59
CA PRO A 228 -27.09 37.38 37.83
C PRO A 228 -28.24 37.62 36.84
N VAL A 229 -28.96 36.55 36.52
CA VAL A 229 -30.21 36.56 35.72
C VAL A 229 -31.44 36.75 36.62
N ARG A 230 -32.44 37.53 36.18
CA ARG A 230 -33.69 37.79 36.93
C ARG A 230 -34.68 36.62 36.86
N LYS A 231 -35.45 36.42 37.94
CA LYS A 231 -36.52 35.41 38.05
C LYS A 231 -37.79 35.81 37.27
N PRO A 232 -38.54 34.85 36.70
CA PRO A 232 -39.92 35.06 36.24
C PRO A 232 -40.91 35.25 37.40
N GLN A 233 -42.08 35.82 37.12
CA GLN A 233 -43.20 35.97 38.06
C GLN A 233 -44.31 34.92 37.81
N GLY A 234 -45.20 34.72 38.78
CA GLY A 234 -46.27 33.72 38.75
C GLY A 234 -47.53 34.13 37.95
N PRO A 235 -48.47 33.19 37.72
CA PRO A 235 -49.53 33.33 36.71
C PRO A 235 -50.90 33.80 37.23
N ARG A 236 -51.67 34.53 36.41
CA ARG A 236 -53.15 34.62 36.53
C ARG A 236 -53.87 34.77 35.17
N ARG A 237 -54.75 33.80 34.91
CA ARG A 237 -56.03 33.82 34.15
C ARG A 237 -56.11 34.47 32.75
N VAL A 238 -56.55 33.65 31.79
CA VAL A 238 -57.55 34.01 30.74
C VAL A 238 -58.70 32.98 30.81
N VAL A 239 -59.88 33.32 30.30
CA VAL A 239 -61.15 32.55 30.42
C VAL A 239 -61.40 31.67 29.17
N VAL A 240 -62.21 30.61 29.32
CA VAL A 240 -62.57 29.63 28.27
C VAL A 240 -64.08 29.35 28.31
N LEU A 241 -64.73 29.18 27.13
CA LEU A 241 -65.97 28.44 26.83
C LEU A 241 -66.28 28.63 25.31
N PRO A 242 -67.07 27.77 24.62
CA PRO A 242 -66.92 26.32 24.42
C PRO A 242 -66.85 25.90 22.91
N PRO A 243 -66.55 24.62 22.58
CA PRO A 243 -66.42 24.12 21.19
C PRO A 243 -67.62 23.28 20.69
N ALA A 244 -67.57 22.87 19.41
CA ALA A 244 -68.44 21.86 18.78
C ALA A 244 -67.61 20.82 17.96
N PRO A 245 -68.11 19.60 17.68
CA PRO A 245 -67.28 18.41 17.42
C PRO A 245 -67.26 17.94 15.94
N PRO A 246 -66.56 16.84 15.59
CA PRO A 246 -67.24 15.53 15.57
C PRO A 246 -66.38 14.33 16.06
N GLN A 247 -66.85 13.11 15.80
CA GLN A 247 -66.41 11.83 16.39
C GLN A 247 -65.51 11.00 15.44
N GLN A 248 -64.60 10.20 16.01
CA GLN A 248 -64.55 8.71 15.97
C GLN A 248 -63.12 8.15 16.16
N ALA A 249 -63.04 6.92 16.66
CA ALA A 249 -61.85 6.08 16.68
C ALA A 249 -62.28 4.62 16.46
N PRO A 250 -61.41 3.73 15.94
CA PRO A 250 -60.84 2.77 16.89
C PRO A 250 -59.43 2.21 16.57
N ARG A 251 -58.83 1.65 17.63
CA ARG A 251 -57.75 0.63 17.69
C ARG A 251 -56.29 1.05 17.41
N ARG A 252 -55.40 0.32 18.09
CA ARG A 252 -53.93 0.51 18.12
C ARG A 252 -53.25 -0.18 16.94
N ALA A 253 -52.20 0.44 16.42
CA ALA A 253 -51.07 -0.24 15.79
C ALA A 253 -49.79 0.01 16.63
N GLN A 254 -48.73 -0.75 16.37
CA GLN A 254 -47.47 -0.68 17.13
C GLN A 254 -46.64 0.54 16.72
N ALA A 255 -45.78 1.03 17.62
CA ALA A 255 -44.84 2.10 17.30
C ALA A 255 -43.71 1.56 16.40
N LEU A 256 -43.62 2.08 15.17
CA LEU A 256 -42.51 1.83 14.28
C LEU A 256 -41.22 2.51 14.81
N PRO A 257 -40.03 1.93 14.59
CA PRO A 257 -38.76 2.62 14.84
C PRO A 257 -38.63 3.84 13.91
N PRO A 258 -37.80 4.84 14.27
CA PRO A 258 -37.59 6.02 13.43
C PRO A 258 -37.04 5.61 12.06
N ALA A 259 -37.62 6.15 10.99
CA ALA A 259 -37.18 5.88 9.63
C ALA A 259 -35.72 6.33 9.44
N ALA A 260 -34.89 5.44 8.90
CA ALA A 260 -33.55 5.80 8.46
C ALA A 260 -33.63 6.89 7.39
N GLN A 261 -32.69 7.84 7.41
CA GLN A 261 -32.54 8.76 6.29
C GLN A 261 -32.16 7.94 5.04
N PRO A 262 -32.75 8.23 3.86
CA PRO A 262 -32.31 7.58 2.63
C PRO A 262 -30.84 7.94 2.39
N SER A 263 -30.00 6.93 2.14
CA SER A 263 -28.61 7.13 1.76
C SER A 263 -28.52 8.07 0.55
N PRO A 264 -27.43 8.87 0.42
CA PRO A 264 -27.18 9.58 -0.83
C PRO A 264 -27.19 8.57 -2.00
N PRO A 265 -27.78 8.91 -3.16
CA PRO A 265 -27.83 7.98 -4.27
C PRO A 265 -26.40 7.57 -4.67
N PRO A 266 -26.19 6.31 -5.09
CA PRO A 266 -24.88 5.87 -5.56
C PRO A 266 -24.42 6.81 -6.69
N ARG A 267 -23.12 7.12 -6.72
CA ARG A 267 -22.55 7.90 -7.82
C ARG A 267 -22.92 7.21 -9.14
N PRO A 268 -23.30 7.96 -10.19
CA PRO A 268 -23.51 7.34 -11.49
C PRO A 268 -22.25 6.57 -11.89
N PRO A 269 -22.38 5.39 -12.53
CA PRO A 269 -21.22 4.65 -13.00
C PRO A 269 -20.36 5.54 -13.91
N PRO A 270 -19.03 5.30 -13.98
CA PRO A 270 -18.20 6.03 -14.91
C PRO A 270 -18.79 5.89 -16.33
N PRO A 271 -18.79 6.96 -17.15
CA PRO A 271 -19.32 6.88 -18.51
C PRO A 271 -18.62 5.74 -19.23
N ALA A 272 -19.41 4.83 -19.81
CA ALA A 272 -18.88 3.64 -20.47
C ALA A 272 -17.83 4.07 -21.51
N LEU A 273 -16.58 3.64 -21.30
CA LEU A 273 -15.53 3.86 -22.27
C LEU A 273 -15.97 3.24 -23.60
N PRO A 274 -15.82 3.96 -24.73
CA PRO A 274 -15.94 3.30 -26.03
C PRO A 274 -14.92 2.17 -26.07
N PRO A 275 -15.25 0.99 -26.62
CA PRO A 275 -14.29 -0.10 -26.71
C PRO A 275 -13.04 0.42 -27.44
N PRO A 276 -11.82 0.09 -26.94
CA PRO A 276 -10.59 0.56 -27.58
C PRO A 276 -10.55 0.13 -29.05
N PRO A 277 -9.91 0.90 -29.93
CA PRO A 277 -9.73 0.51 -31.33
C PRO A 277 -9.09 -0.88 -31.36
N ALA A 278 -9.61 -1.77 -32.21
CA ALA A 278 -9.19 -3.16 -32.22
C ALA A 278 -7.68 -3.26 -32.49
N ALA A 279 -6.92 -3.64 -31.47
CA ALA A 279 -5.48 -3.84 -31.57
C ALA A 279 -5.16 -4.85 -32.69
N PRO A 280 -4.04 -4.69 -33.40
CA PRO A 280 -3.63 -5.66 -34.42
C PRO A 280 -3.59 -7.07 -33.80
N PRO A 281 -4.12 -8.09 -34.49
CA PRO A 281 -4.28 -9.41 -33.90
C PRO A 281 -2.92 -9.97 -33.46
N PRO A 282 -2.83 -10.58 -32.26
CA PRO A 282 -1.58 -11.06 -31.70
C PRO A 282 -0.87 -12.03 -32.65
N LEU A 283 0.41 -11.76 -32.91
CA LEU A 283 1.23 -12.60 -33.78
C LEU A 283 1.82 -13.76 -32.99
N ARG A 284 1.77 -14.97 -33.55
CA ARG A 284 2.44 -16.13 -32.97
C ARG A 284 3.95 -15.95 -33.06
N VAL A 285 4.66 -16.09 -31.94
CA VAL A 285 6.12 -16.19 -31.94
C VAL A 285 6.54 -17.50 -32.64
N PRO A 286 7.30 -17.45 -33.74
CA PRO A 286 7.67 -18.64 -34.50
C PRO A 286 8.81 -19.42 -33.82
N GLY A 287 8.95 -20.70 -34.14
CA GLY A 287 10.08 -21.52 -33.68
C GLY A 287 10.10 -21.86 -32.18
N VAL A 288 9.08 -21.45 -31.42
CA VAL A 288 8.90 -21.87 -30.02
C VAL A 288 8.77 -23.40 -29.97
N THR A 289 9.70 -24.03 -29.25
CA THR A 289 9.60 -25.46 -28.90
C THR A 289 9.17 -25.59 -27.44
N TRP A 290 8.49 -26.67 -27.09
CA TRP A 290 8.16 -26.99 -25.71
C TRP A 290 8.85 -28.27 -25.25
N SER A 291 9.21 -28.30 -23.96
CA SER A 291 9.84 -29.43 -23.28
C SER A 291 9.16 -29.68 -21.94
N ALA A 292 9.02 -30.95 -21.54
CA ALA A 292 8.50 -31.31 -20.22
C ALA A 292 9.69 -31.64 -19.29
N ARG A 293 9.78 -30.94 -18.15
CA ARG A 293 10.62 -31.32 -17.02
C ARG A 293 9.78 -31.87 -15.88
N VAL A 294 10.30 -32.94 -15.28
CA VAL A 294 9.75 -33.59 -14.09
C VAL A 294 10.89 -33.78 -13.11
N PHE A 295 10.68 -33.42 -11.85
CA PHE A 295 11.70 -33.53 -10.82
C PHE A 295 11.62 -34.93 -10.17
N PRO A 296 12.69 -35.75 -10.20
CA PRO A 296 12.63 -37.14 -9.79
C PRO A 296 12.67 -37.30 -8.27
N ALA A 297 11.49 -37.38 -7.66
CA ALA A 297 11.27 -37.92 -6.32
C ALA A 297 9.92 -38.65 -6.27
N GLY A 298 9.92 -39.94 -5.89
CA GLY A 298 8.68 -40.68 -5.58
C GLY A 298 7.73 -40.97 -6.76
N GLY A 299 8.20 -41.67 -7.79
CA GLY A 299 7.31 -42.50 -8.64
C GLY A 299 6.67 -41.89 -9.89
N ILE A 300 6.84 -40.60 -10.18
CA ILE A 300 6.21 -39.95 -11.35
C ILE A 300 6.67 -40.59 -12.68
N GLN A 301 5.76 -41.31 -13.34
CA GLN A 301 5.88 -41.61 -14.77
C GLN A 301 5.25 -40.49 -15.58
N ALA A 302 6.05 -39.87 -16.46
CA ALA A 302 5.56 -38.94 -17.47
C ALA A 302 5.62 -39.60 -18.84
N VAL A 303 4.47 -39.70 -19.50
CA VAL A 303 4.36 -40.21 -20.87
C VAL A 303 4.04 -39.05 -21.79
N ALA A 304 5.08 -38.47 -22.40
CA ALA A 304 4.91 -37.50 -23.46
C ALA A 304 4.59 -38.24 -24.76
N SER A 305 3.32 -38.26 -25.17
CA SER A 305 2.90 -39.12 -26.28
C SER A 305 3.28 -38.52 -27.64
N ARG A 306 4.21 -39.21 -28.32
CA ARG A 306 4.92 -38.87 -29.58
C ARG A 306 6.23 -38.09 -29.40
N ASN A 307 7.30 -38.68 -29.93
CA ASN A 307 8.63 -38.13 -30.23
C ASN A 307 9.38 -37.35 -29.14
N THR A 308 9.08 -37.53 -27.85
CA THR A 308 9.93 -37.00 -26.77
C THR A 308 10.22 -38.06 -25.69
N THR A 309 11.49 -38.44 -25.59
CA THR A 309 12.06 -39.03 -24.37
C THR A 309 12.07 -38.01 -23.22
N PRO A 310 12.36 -38.41 -21.96
CA PRO A 310 12.59 -37.44 -20.89
C PRO A 310 13.65 -36.41 -21.27
N GLY A 311 13.27 -35.12 -21.26
CA GLY A 311 14.12 -34.01 -21.74
C GLY A 311 14.02 -33.69 -23.25
N GLY A 312 13.18 -34.39 -24.00
CA GLY A 312 12.90 -34.11 -25.41
C GLY A 312 12.16 -32.79 -25.64
N ARG A 313 12.28 -32.26 -26.86
CA ARG A 313 11.59 -31.06 -27.34
C ARG A 313 10.64 -31.41 -28.47
N THR A 314 9.47 -30.76 -28.53
CA THR A 314 8.60 -30.80 -29.71
C THR A 314 8.42 -29.42 -30.33
N ASN A 315 8.25 -29.40 -31.65
CA ASN A 315 7.87 -28.22 -32.44
C ASN A 315 6.36 -28.15 -32.68
N ASP A 316 5.62 -29.22 -32.39
CA ASP A 316 4.19 -29.34 -32.67
C ASP A 316 3.35 -28.51 -31.68
N ASP A 317 2.23 -27.98 -32.17
CA ASP A 317 1.23 -27.27 -31.36
C ASP A 317 0.47 -28.16 -30.37
N VAL A 318 0.96 -29.37 -30.05
CA VAL A 318 0.24 -30.37 -29.26
C VAL A 318 1.22 -31.14 -28.36
N LEU A 319 1.43 -30.64 -27.14
CA LEU A 319 2.23 -31.32 -26.12
C LEU A 319 1.35 -32.16 -25.18
N HIS A 320 1.01 -33.38 -25.59
CA HIS A 320 0.38 -34.38 -24.73
C HIS A 320 1.36 -34.90 -23.67
N ALA A 321 1.63 -34.10 -22.65
CA ALA A 321 2.40 -34.47 -21.47
C ALA A 321 1.48 -35.08 -20.39
N GLU A 322 1.26 -36.40 -20.45
CA GLU A 322 0.59 -37.10 -19.34
C GLU A 322 1.50 -37.09 -18.10
N VAL A 323 1.14 -36.27 -17.12
CA VAL A 323 1.74 -36.24 -15.79
C VAL A 323 0.90 -37.12 -14.87
N ARG A 324 1.53 -38.09 -14.18
CA ARG A 324 0.93 -38.83 -13.06
C ARG A 324 1.69 -38.54 -11.77
N ALA A 325 1.08 -37.80 -10.86
CA ALA A 325 1.53 -37.78 -9.48
C ALA A 325 1.16 -39.10 -8.78
N THR A 326 2.03 -39.56 -7.89
CA THR A 326 1.89 -40.77 -7.06
C THR A 326 2.09 -40.41 -5.59
N ASP A 327 1.50 -41.23 -4.71
CA ASP A 327 1.28 -40.90 -3.30
C ASP A 327 2.55 -40.83 -2.43
N GLY A 328 2.40 -40.30 -1.21
CA GLY A 328 3.36 -40.52 -0.12
C GLY A 328 4.47 -39.49 0.07
N ALA A 329 4.33 -38.25 -0.40
CA ALA A 329 5.29 -37.17 -0.11
C ALA A 329 4.61 -35.81 0.08
N PRO A 330 4.73 -35.15 1.25
CA PRO A 330 4.14 -33.83 1.50
C PRO A 330 4.87 -32.69 0.76
N ASP A 331 4.13 -31.59 0.54
CA ASP A 331 4.59 -30.20 0.39
C ASP A 331 5.79 -29.90 -0.53
N LYS A 332 5.82 -30.59 -1.68
CA LYS A 332 6.54 -30.11 -2.87
C LYS A 332 5.59 -30.05 -4.05
N ALA A 333 4.95 -28.88 -4.20
CA ALA A 333 4.09 -28.52 -5.31
C ALA A 333 4.89 -28.36 -6.63
N TRP A 334 4.18 -28.23 -7.76
CA TRP A 334 4.78 -27.85 -9.06
C TRP A 334 5.78 -28.89 -9.63
N ARG A 335 5.49 -30.19 -9.41
CA ARG A 335 6.36 -31.35 -9.71
C ARG A 335 6.60 -31.60 -11.21
N ALA A 336 5.66 -31.18 -12.05
CA ALA A 336 5.79 -31.21 -13.50
C ALA A 336 5.69 -29.80 -14.07
N GLN A 337 6.62 -29.48 -14.96
CA GLN A 337 6.82 -28.15 -15.52
C GLN A 337 7.02 -28.27 -17.03
N LEU A 338 6.05 -27.78 -17.80
CA LEU A 338 6.23 -27.55 -19.23
C LEU A 338 6.97 -26.24 -19.37
N GLN A 339 8.04 -26.22 -20.15
CA GLN A 339 8.84 -25.02 -20.38
C GLN A 339 9.11 -24.83 -21.87
N SER A 340 8.97 -23.60 -22.33
CA SER A 340 9.40 -23.19 -23.66
C SER A 340 10.93 -23.35 -23.82
N SER A 341 11.39 -23.40 -25.07
CA SER A 341 12.75 -22.96 -25.39
C SER A 341 13.00 -21.55 -24.82
N PRO A 342 14.24 -21.22 -24.45
CA PRO A 342 14.59 -19.85 -24.11
C PRO A 342 14.32 -18.92 -25.30
N LEU A 343 13.78 -17.74 -25.02
CA LEU A 343 13.38 -16.73 -26.01
C LEU A 343 13.97 -15.38 -25.61
N GLN A 344 14.56 -14.68 -26.57
CA GLN A 344 14.96 -13.29 -26.36
C GLN A 344 13.74 -12.41 -26.62
N LEU A 345 13.18 -11.81 -25.56
CA LEU A 345 11.95 -11.02 -25.62
C LEU A 345 12.26 -9.53 -25.57
N SER A 346 11.56 -8.75 -26.39
CA SER A 346 11.82 -7.32 -26.52
C SER A 346 10.94 -6.51 -25.54
N PRO A 347 11.51 -5.60 -24.73
CA PRO A 347 10.76 -4.87 -23.70
C PRO A 347 9.77 -3.84 -24.29
N ASP A 348 9.79 -3.56 -25.59
CA ASP A 348 8.82 -2.70 -26.29
C ASP A 348 7.54 -3.45 -26.73
N LYS A 349 7.44 -4.76 -26.45
CA LYS A 349 6.28 -5.60 -26.76
C LYS A 349 5.59 -6.16 -25.52
N ALA A 350 4.29 -6.39 -25.64
CA ALA A 350 3.57 -7.26 -24.72
C ALA A 350 3.52 -8.69 -25.27
N TYR A 351 3.55 -9.66 -24.37
CA TYR A 351 3.41 -11.07 -24.68
C TYR A 351 2.25 -11.68 -23.90
N SER A 352 1.59 -12.67 -24.48
CA SER A 352 0.60 -13.51 -23.80
C SER A 352 0.90 -14.99 -24.07
N LEU A 353 0.76 -15.82 -23.04
CA LEU A 353 0.76 -17.27 -23.20
C LEU A 353 -0.69 -17.74 -23.32
N TYR A 354 -1.00 -18.50 -24.36
CA TYR A 354 -2.25 -19.25 -24.49
C TYR A 354 -1.96 -20.75 -24.52
N LEU A 355 -2.88 -21.53 -23.96
CA LEU A 355 -2.88 -22.98 -24.03
C LEU A 355 -4.31 -23.50 -23.91
N GLU A 356 -4.58 -24.67 -24.48
CA GLU A 356 -5.71 -25.48 -24.08
C GLU A 356 -5.24 -26.57 -23.13
N ALA A 357 -5.98 -26.79 -22.04
CA ALA A 357 -5.68 -27.82 -21.05
C ALA A 357 -6.93 -28.56 -20.58
N ARG A 358 -6.70 -29.73 -20.00
CA ARG A 358 -7.67 -30.44 -19.14
C ARG A 358 -6.94 -31.25 -18.06
N SER A 359 -7.66 -31.63 -17.01
CA SER A 359 -7.17 -32.57 -16.00
C SER A 359 -8.26 -33.53 -15.54
N THR A 360 -7.91 -34.80 -15.30
CA THR A 360 -8.78 -35.75 -14.61
C THR A 360 -8.73 -35.61 -13.09
N GLY A 361 -7.81 -34.79 -12.55
CA GLY A 361 -7.63 -34.61 -11.11
C GLY A 361 -8.69 -33.71 -10.50
N ALA A 362 -9.20 -34.10 -9.32
CA ALA A 362 -10.07 -33.24 -8.53
C ALA A 362 -9.31 -31.99 -8.08
N ASN A 363 -9.95 -30.82 -8.16
CA ASN A 363 -9.40 -29.51 -7.78
C ASN A 363 -8.02 -29.20 -8.41
N ALA A 364 -7.75 -29.72 -9.61
CA ALA A 364 -6.49 -29.51 -10.29
C ALA A 364 -6.23 -28.04 -10.65
N THR A 365 -4.99 -27.57 -10.46
CA THR A 365 -4.56 -26.22 -10.81
C THR A 365 -3.28 -26.22 -11.65
N ALA A 366 -3.07 -25.13 -12.40
CA ALA A 366 -1.83 -24.84 -13.09
C ALA A 366 -1.38 -23.39 -12.85
N ARG A 367 -0.08 -23.16 -12.78
CA ARG A 367 0.55 -21.83 -12.82
C ARG A 367 1.13 -21.56 -14.19
N LEU A 368 0.69 -20.48 -14.79
CA LEU A 368 1.19 -19.91 -16.04
C LEU A 368 2.17 -18.81 -15.67
N LEU A 369 3.43 -18.90 -16.11
CA LEU A 369 4.53 -18.07 -15.62
C LEU A 369 5.42 -17.57 -16.76
N LEU A 370 5.96 -16.36 -16.62
CA LEU A 370 7.09 -15.85 -17.40
C LEU A 370 8.29 -15.66 -16.47
N HIS A 371 9.36 -16.42 -16.69
CA HIS A 371 10.60 -16.33 -15.92
C HIS A 371 11.74 -15.69 -16.73
N SER A 372 12.46 -14.75 -16.10
CA SER A 372 13.80 -14.35 -16.51
C SER A 372 14.80 -15.45 -16.18
N ALA A 373 15.56 -15.92 -17.18
CA ALA A 373 16.55 -16.97 -16.98
C ALA A 373 17.82 -16.49 -16.27
N GLY A 374 18.15 -15.19 -16.38
CA GLY A 374 19.36 -14.60 -15.80
C GLY A 374 19.25 -14.25 -14.33
N LEU A 375 18.07 -13.81 -13.86
CA LEU A 375 17.86 -13.29 -12.49
C LEU A 375 16.92 -14.14 -11.63
N GLY A 376 16.33 -15.21 -12.17
CA GLY A 376 15.33 -16.04 -11.46
C GLY A 376 14.01 -15.33 -11.16
N ARG A 377 13.82 -14.11 -11.66
CA ARG A 377 12.64 -13.26 -11.45
C ARG A 377 11.43 -13.78 -12.23
N VAL A 378 10.25 -13.62 -11.65
CA VAL A 378 8.96 -13.80 -12.32
C VAL A 378 8.49 -12.45 -12.85
N ALA A 379 8.35 -12.32 -14.17
CA ALA A 379 7.85 -11.11 -14.84
C ALA A 379 6.31 -11.10 -14.98
N GLY A 380 5.68 -12.27 -14.95
CA GLY A 380 4.22 -12.41 -14.89
C GLY A 380 3.81 -13.80 -14.43
N ALA A 381 2.66 -13.88 -13.75
CA ALA A 381 2.12 -15.14 -13.22
C ALA A 381 0.59 -15.11 -13.21
N ARG A 382 -0.03 -16.26 -13.45
CA ARG A 382 -1.46 -16.53 -13.20
C ARG A 382 -1.64 -17.96 -12.72
N GLU A 383 -2.44 -18.17 -11.69
CA GLU A 383 -2.92 -19.51 -11.31
C GLU A 383 -4.33 -19.73 -11.90
N VAL A 384 -4.58 -20.93 -12.42
CA VAL A 384 -5.86 -21.30 -13.06
C VAL A 384 -6.33 -22.68 -12.59
N ALA A 385 -7.65 -22.84 -12.39
CA ALA A 385 -8.27 -24.13 -12.11
C ALA A 385 -8.53 -24.90 -13.43
N LEU A 386 -8.06 -26.15 -13.49
CA LEU A 386 -8.18 -27.03 -14.65
C LEU A 386 -9.51 -27.80 -14.62
N SER A 387 -10.21 -27.85 -15.76
CA SER A 387 -11.44 -28.64 -15.93
C SER A 387 -11.17 -30.03 -16.52
N GLN A 388 -12.10 -30.96 -16.33
CA GLN A 388 -12.08 -32.28 -17.01
C GLN A 388 -12.33 -32.17 -18.52
N ALA A 389 -13.13 -31.19 -18.96
CA ALA A 389 -13.25 -30.80 -20.36
C ALA A 389 -12.04 -29.97 -20.81
N TRP A 390 -11.70 -30.02 -22.10
CA TRP A 390 -10.73 -29.10 -22.70
C TRP A 390 -11.24 -27.66 -22.60
N ARG A 391 -10.43 -26.77 -22.00
CA ARG A 391 -10.67 -25.32 -21.97
C ARG A 391 -9.41 -24.55 -22.35
N GLY A 392 -9.59 -23.36 -22.89
CA GLY A 392 -8.51 -22.40 -23.13
C GLY A 392 -8.17 -21.63 -21.85
N TYR A 393 -6.88 -21.44 -21.62
CA TYR A 393 -6.32 -20.70 -20.49
C TYR A 393 -5.24 -19.76 -21.01
N SER A 394 -5.05 -18.62 -20.35
CA SER A 394 -3.99 -17.68 -20.72
C SER A 394 -3.42 -16.91 -19.54
N LEU A 395 -2.15 -16.53 -19.68
CA LEU A 395 -1.51 -15.44 -18.95
C LEU A 395 -1.45 -14.25 -19.92
N ARG A 396 -2.19 -13.19 -19.63
CA ARG A 396 -2.40 -12.06 -20.55
C ARG A 396 -1.39 -10.92 -20.31
N LEU A 397 -1.06 -10.21 -21.39
CA LEU A 397 -0.31 -8.94 -21.43
C LEU A 397 0.74 -8.77 -20.32
N VAL A 398 1.85 -9.50 -20.50
CA VAL A 398 3.07 -9.42 -19.70
C VAL A 398 4.18 -8.79 -20.54
N GLN A 399 4.95 -7.90 -19.91
CA GLN A 399 6.10 -7.25 -20.52
C GLN A 399 7.40 -7.84 -19.96
N PRO A 400 8.47 -7.97 -20.78
CA PRO A 400 9.82 -8.23 -20.28
C PRO A 400 10.33 -7.10 -19.37
N LEU A 401 11.15 -7.45 -18.38
CA LEU A 401 11.87 -6.49 -17.54
C LEU A 401 12.88 -5.72 -18.40
N ALA A 402 12.87 -4.39 -18.30
CA ALA A 402 13.84 -3.53 -19.01
C ALA A 402 15.27 -3.60 -18.42
N SER A 403 15.41 -4.13 -17.20
CA SER A 403 16.66 -4.23 -16.44
C SER A 403 17.51 -5.48 -16.77
N ASP A 404 16.99 -6.42 -17.55
CA ASP A 404 17.62 -7.72 -17.77
C ASP A 404 18.80 -7.63 -18.75
N ALA A 405 20.02 -7.70 -18.21
CA ALA A 405 21.27 -7.59 -18.97
C ALA A 405 21.50 -8.71 -20.02
N ASP A 406 20.78 -9.83 -19.89
CA ASP A 406 20.55 -10.80 -20.97
C ASP A 406 19.06 -11.17 -20.96
N PRO A 407 18.22 -10.59 -21.86
CA PRO A 407 16.76 -10.67 -21.80
C PRO A 407 16.24 -12.02 -22.35
N VAL A 408 16.79 -13.11 -21.82
CA VAL A 408 16.42 -14.49 -22.14
C VAL A 408 15.36 -14.97 -21.15
N TYR A 409 14.15 -15.17 -21.66
CA TYR A 409 12.99 -15.59 -20.90
C TYR A 409 12.58 -17.02 -21.22
N THR A 410 11.86 -17.64 -20.30
CA THR A 410 11.13 -18.89 -20.56
C THR A 410 9.71 -18.77 -20.04
N PHE A 411 8.74 -19.19 -20.85
CA PHE A 411 7.39 -19.40 -20.36
C PHE A 411 7.31 -20.79 -19.72
N GLN A 412 6.63 -20.88 -18.58
CA GLN A 412 6.37 -22.13 -17.88
C GLN A 412 4.88 -22.35 -17.65
N VAL A 413 4.47 -23.62 -17.73
CA VAL A 413 3.21 -24.13 -17.21
C VAL A 413 3.55 -25.18 -16.16
N GLN A 414 3.36 -24.84 -14.90
CA GLN A 414 3.58 -25.73 -13.77
C GLN A 414 2.24 -26.32 -13.31
N VAL A 415 2.22 -27.59 -12.90
CA VAL A 415 0.99 -28.28 -12.47
C VAL A 415 0.97 -28.53 -10.96
N GLY A 416 -0.19 -28.32 -10.32
CA GLY A 416 -0.39 -28.45 -8.88
C GLY A 416 -0.23 -29.88 -8.35
N SER A 417 -0.38 -30.05 -7.03
CA SER A 417 -0.22 -31.34 -6.32
C SER A 417 -1.34 -32.36 -6.57
N SER A 418 -2.44 -31.96 -7.21
CA SER A 418 -3.60 -32.81 -7.51
C SER A 418 -3.24 -34.07 -8.31
N LEU A 419 -3.54 -35.24 -7.72
CA LEU A 419 -3.45 -36.54 -8.38
C LEU A 419 -4.42 -36.60 -9.58
N GLY A 420 -3.94 -37.08 -10.72
CA GLY A 420 -4.72 -37.19 -11.96
C GLY A 420 -3.87 -37.04 -13.22
N ARG A 421 -4.43 -37.38 -14.38
CA ARG A 421 -3.82 -37.15 -15.69
C ARG A 421 -4.13 -35.71 -16.13
N HIS A 422 -3.07 -34.94 -16.35
CA HIS A 422 -3.12 -33.60 -16.93
C HIS A 422 -2.77 -33.67 -18.42
N GLU A 423 -3.37 -32.82 -19.26
CA GLU A 423 -3.10 -32.78 -20.70
C GLU A 423 -3.16 -31.36 -21.25
N PHE A 424 -2.32 -31.09 -22.26
CA PHE A 424 -2.08 -29.77 -22.81
C PHE A 424 -2.02 -29.81 -24.36
N ARG A 425 -2.44 -28.74 -25.01
CA ARG A 425 -2.31 -28.51 -26.46
C ARG A 425 -2.42 -27.02 -26.79
N ARG A 426 -2.19 -26.65 -28.06
CA ARG A 426 -2.24 -25.28 -28.59
C ARG A 426 -1.47 -24.28 -27.72
N MET A 427 -0.27 -24.67 -27.30
CA MET A 427 0.61 -23.89 -26.42
C MET A 427 1.31 -22.79 -27.23
N LEU A 428 0.63 -21.66 -27.37
CA LEU A 428 1.04 -20.53 -28.19
C LEU A 428 1.60 -19.41 -27.34
N ILE A 429 2.80 -18.94 -27.69
CA ILE A 429 3.28 -17.63 -27.23
C ILE A 429 2.89 -16.62 -28.31
N LEU A 430 2.18 -15.60 -27.88
CA LEU A 430 1.64 -14.52 -28.68
C LEU A 430 2.37 -13.24 -28.34
N GLU A 431 2.78 -12.48 -29.35
CA GLU A 431 3.32 -11.12 -29.19
C GLU A 431 2.37 -10.08 -29.77
N SER A 432 2.33 -8.91 -29.14
CA SER A 432 1.60 -7.73 -29.57
C SER A 432 2.48 -6.49 -29.39
N PRO A 433 2.43 -5.51 -30.31
CA PRO A 433 3.03 -4.20 -30.05
C PRO A 433 2.34 -3.56 -28.84
N LEU A 434 3.09 -2.81 -28.02
CA LEU A 434 2.50 -1.93 -27.02
C LEU A 434 1.80 -0.77 -27.73
N ASP A 435 0.50 -0.60 -27.49
CA ASP A 435 -0.22 0.57 -27.99
C ASP A 435 0.20 1.80 -27.16
N ALA A 436 1.02 2.67 -27.78
CA ALA A 436 1.46 3.92 -27.18
C ALA A 436 0.46 5.07 -27.39
N ALA A 437 -0.58 4.92 -28.25
CA ALA A 437 -1.53 6.01 -28.52
C ALA A 437 -2.32 6.46 -27.27
N PRO A 438 -2.75 5.56 -26.35
CA PRO A 438 -3.35 5.99 -25.08
C PRO A 438 -2.43 6.83 -24.20
N VAL A 439 -1.10 6.69 -24.31
CA VAL A 439 -0.15 7.36 -23.41
C VAL A 439 0.55 8.57 -24.04
N SER A 440 0.09 9.01 -25.23
CA SER A 440 0.56 10.27 -25.82
C SER A 440 0.14 11.49 -24.96
N PRO A 441 0.94 12.57 -24.90
CA PRO A 441 0.57 13.79 -24.19
C PRO A 441 -0.76 14.40 -24.67
N GLU A 442 -1.04 14.32 -25.97
CA GLU A 442 -2.27 14.80 -26.60
C GLU A 442 -3.48 13.97 -26.14
N ALA A 443 -3.35 12.64 -26.10
CA ALA A 443 -4.39 11.74 -25.64
C ALA A 443 -4.68 11.90 -24.13
N ILE A 444 -3.62 12.03 -23.32
CA ILE A 444 -3.70 12.35 -21.88
C ILE A 444 -4.42 13.69 -21.68
N ALA A 445 -4.05 14.75 -22.40
CA ALA A 445 -4.68 16.06 -22.29
C ALA A 445 -6.16 16.05 -22.74
N ALA A 446 -6.47 15.38 -23.86
CA ALA A 446 -7.83 15.27 -24.39
C ALA A 446 -8.78 14.54 -23.43
N ARG A 447 -8.37 13.38 -22.90
CA ARG A 447 -9.16 12.64 -21.89
C ARG A 447 -9.26 13.39 -20.58
N THR A 448 -8.18 14.03 -20.12
CA THR A 448 -8.21 14.86 -18.91
C THR A 448 -9.24 15.98 -19.02
N LYS A 449 -9.29 16.68 -20.18
CA LYS A 449 -10.34 17.66 -20.45
C LYS A 449 -11.74 17.01 -20.40
N ALA A 450 -11.96 15.91 -21.11
CA ALA A 450 -13.26 15.24 -21.17
C ALA A 450 -13.76 14.71 -19.81
N ALA A 451 -12.88 14.14 -18.99
CA ALA A 451 -13.23 13.48 -17.73
C ALA A 451 -13.22 14.41 -16.50
N ARG A 452 -12.40 15.47 -16.51
CA ARG A 452 -12.12 16.31 -15.33
C ARG A 452 -12.62 17.75 -15.45
N THR A 453 -13.08 18.16 -16.63
CA THR A 453 -13.64 19.48 -16.89
C THR A 453 -15.08 19.42 -17.42
N ALA A 454 -15.70 20.59 -17.52
CA ALA A 454 -16.85 20.86 -18.39
C ALA A 454 -16.90 22.36 -18.70
N GLU A 455 -17.87 22.77 -19.51
CA GLU A 455 -18.24 24.17 -19.67
C GLU A 455 -19.14 24.63 -18.50
N PHE A 456 -18.92 25.87 -18.09
CA PHE A 456 -19.56 26.58 -16.98
C PHE A 456 -20.20 27.85 -17.54
N GLU A 457 -21.31 28.28 -16.95
CA GLU A 457 -21.85 29.62 -17.13
C GLU A 457 -22.04 30.28 -15.76
N LEU A 458 -21.43 31.43 -15.52
CA LEU A 458 -21.60 32.19 -14.27
C LEU A 458 -22.42 33.46 -14.52
N ARG A 459 -23.53 33.60 -13.79
CA ARG A 459 -24.42 34.77 -13.82
C ARG A 459 -24.31 35.55 -12.51
N ILE A 460 -24.24 36.87 -12.61
CA ILE A 460 -24.31 37.77 -11.46
C ILE A 460 -25.70 38.41 -11.45
N VAL A 461 -26.54 38.05 -10.49
CA VAL A 461 -27.93 38.50 -10.37
C VAL A 461 -28.14 39.22 -9.04
N ARG A 462 -29.11 40.13 -8.95
CA ARG A 462 -29.37 40.81 -7.66
C ARG A 462 -30.15 39.91 -6.71
N ALA A 463 -29.91 40.08 -5.40
CA ALA A 463 -30.65 39.37 -4.37
C ALA A 463 -32.12 39.83 -4.19
N ASP A 464 -32.52 40.95 -4.82
CA ASP A 464 -33.88 41.47 -4.87
C ASP A 464 -34.51 41.36 -6.27
N ASP A 465 -34.00 40.43 -7.09
CA ASP A 465 -34.40 40.09 -8.47
C ASP A 465 -34.48 41.29 -9.46
N GLY A 466 -33.93 42.45 -9.07
CA GLY A 466 -33.79 43.63 -9.92
C GLY A 466 -32.69 43.51 -10.98
N PRO A 467 -32.53 44.52 -11.87
CA PRO A 467 -31.60 44.47 -13.00
C PRO A 467 -30.15 44.15 -12.58
N PRO A 468 -29.49 43.17 -13.20
CA PRO A 468 -28.17 42.67 -12.80
C PRO A 468 -27.09 43.77 -12.83
N PRO A 469 -26.09 43.74 -11.93
CA PRO A 469 -25.11 44.82 -11.81
C PRO A 469 -23.93 44.67 -12.76
N ASP A 470 -23.42 45.81 -13.25
CA ASP A 470 -22.14 45.89 -13.97
C ASP A 470 -20.93 45.63 -13.05
N VAL A 471 -20.09 44.67 -13.45
CA VAL A 471 -18.93 44.18 -12.69
C VAL A 471 -17.63 44.66 -13.32
N ARG A 472 -16.92 45.54 -12.61
CA ARG A 472 -15.67 46.16 -13.09
C ARG A 472 -14.46 45.22 -13.06
N ALA A 473 -14.50 44.23 -12.18
CA ALA A 473 -13.51 43.17 -12.06
C ALA A 473 -14.12 41.98 -11.31
N LEU A 474 -14.00 40.80 -11.89
CA LEU A 474 -14.23 39.50 -11.28
C LEU A 474 -12.91 38.74 -11.24
N ASN A 475 -12.59 38.19 -10.07
CA ASN A 475 -11.57 37.19 -9.84
C ASN A 475 -12.27 35.88 -9.49
N VAL A 476 -11.84 34.77 -10.10
CA VAL A 476 -12.28 33.41 -9.74
C VAL A 476 -11.04 32.53 -9.63
N THR A 477 -11.02 31.60 -8.68
CA THR A 477 -9.94 30.64 -8.50
C THR A 477 -10.50 29.33 -7.97
N LEU A 478 -10.11 28.20 -8.59
CA LEU A 478 -10.36 26.86 -8.04
C LEU A 478 -9.65 26.77 -6.69
N LYS A 479 -10.42 26.64 -5.62
CA LYS A 479 -9.92 26.60 -4.23
C LYS A 479 -9.64 25.17 -3.78
N ARG A 480 -10.45 24.21 -4.24
CA ARG A 480 -10.30 22.78 -3.94
C ARG A 480 -10.84 21.94 -5.09
N HIS A 481 -10.04 21.06 -5.67
CA HIS A 481 -10.52 20.11 -6.68
C HIS A 481 -11.54 19.13 -6.07
N ALA A 482 -12.55 18.71 -6.84
CA ALA A 482 -13.47 17.62 -6.49
C ALA A 482 -12.88 16.22 -6.73
N PHE A 483 -11.77 16.12 -7.48
CA PHE A 483 -10.96 14.91 -7.54
C PHE A 483 -10.20 14.76 -6.22
N GLN A 484 -10.11 13.54 -5.69
CA GLN A 484 -9.39 13.27 -4.43
C GLN A 484 -7.90 13.06 -4.73
N PHE A 485 -7.05 13.92 -4.17
CA PHE A 485 -5.59 13.80 -4.23
C PHE A 485 -5.05 13.81 -2.79
N GLY A 486 -4.37 12.73 -2.40
CA GLY A 486 -4.09 12.44 -0.99
C GLY A 486 -2.69 11.92 -0.72
N THR A 487 -2.42 11.67 0.57
CA THR A 487 -1.22 10.96 1.00
C THR A 487 -1.50 10.04 2.19
N ALA A 488 -0.71 8.98 2.33
CA ALA A 488 -0.56 8.27 3.58
C ALA A 488 0.12 9.18 4.61
N PHE A 489 -0.41 9.17 5.83
CA PHE A 489 -0.13 10.15 6.86
C PHE A 489 0.25 9.42 8.15
N ALA A 490 1.38 9.80 8.75
CA ALA A 490 1.93 9.21 9.97
C ALA A 490 2.34 10.30 11.00
N PRO A 491 1.42 11.21 11.38
CA PRO A 491 1.69 12.34 12.26
C PRO A 491 2.25 11.95 13.63
N GLU A 492 1.89 10.75 14.13
CA GLU A 492 2.38 10.16 15.36
C GLU A 492 3.86 9.73 15.26
N VAL A 493 4.27 9.20 14.11
CA VAL A 493 5.67 8.80 13.85
C VAL A 493 6.54 10.05 13.76
N VAL A 494 6.06 11.11 13.09
CA VAL A 494 6.77 12.39 13.04
C VAL A 494 6.90 13.00 14.44
N ARG A 495 5.82 13.05 15.22
CA ARG A 495 5.85 13.57 16.60
C ARG A 495 6.83 12.78 17.48
N ALA A 496 6.82 11.45 17.39
CA ALA A 496 7.67 10.58 18.20
C ALA A 496 9.17 10.65 17.80
N ARG A 497 9.49 10.78 16.50
CA ARG A 497 10.86 10.80 15.99
C ARG A 497 11.50 12.20 15.97
N TYR A 498 10.71 13.26 15.76
CA TYR A 498 11.20 14.62 15.50
C TYR A 498 10.56 15.73 16.36
N GLY A 499 9.53 15.43 17.16
CA GLY A 499 8.90 16.38 18.09
C GLY A 499 7.76 17.23 17.50
N GLU A 500 7.16 18.09 18.34
CA GLU A 500 5.92 18.82 17.99
C GLU A 500 6.10 19.85 16.86
N ASP A 501 7.24 20.55 16.79
CA ASP A 501 7.49 21.54 15.73
C ASP A 501 7.54 20.86 14.34
N ALA A 502 8.13 19.66 14.26
CA ALA A 502 8.17 18.84 13.06
C ALA A 502 6.80 18.23 12.73
N HIS A 503 6.06 17.77 13.74
CA HIS A 503 4.68 17.30 13.59
C HIS A 503 3.75 18.40 13.04
N TRP A 504 3.85 19.64 13.57
CA TRP A 504 3.09 20.78 13.06
C TRP A 504 3.48 21.10 11.61
N LEU A 505 4.77 21.17 11.29
CA LEU A 505 5.24 21.44 9.93
C LEU A 505 4.77 20.37 8.93
N TYR A 506 4.85 19.09 9.30
CA TYR A 506 4.31 17.98 8.53
C TYR A 506 2.80 18.13 8.27
N GLY A 507 2.03 18.55 9.28
CA GLY A 507 0.60 18.86 9.16
C GLY A 507 0.27 20.11 8.32
N GLU A 508 1.13 21.12 8.28
CA GLU A 508 0.94 22.24 7.34
C GLU A 508 1.27 21.81 5.90
N LEU A 509 2.38 21.12 5.68
CA LEU A 509 2.78 20.64 4.34
C LEU A 509 1.76 19.67 3.75
N ALA A 510 1.22 18.74 4.54
CA ALA A 510 0.14 17.87 4.09
C ALA A 510 -1.14 18.66 3.72
N GLY A 511 -1.45 19.74 4.45
CA GLY A 511 -2.57 20.63 4.18
C GLY A 511 -2.41 21.52 2.94
N ASP A 512 -1.17 21.85 2.56
CA ASP A 512 -0.85 22.64 1.36
C ASP A 512 -0.78 21.79 0.07
N HIS A 513 -0.52 20.47 0.18
CA HIS A 513 -0.37 19.56 -0.98
C HIS A 513 -1.56 18.64 -1.26
N PHE A 514 -2.42 18.35 -0.28
CA PHE A 514 -3.42 17.28 -0.39
C PHE A 514 -4.83 17.70 0.04
N ASN A 515 -5.86 17.06 -0.50
CA ASN A 515 -7.26 17.19 -0.06
C ASN A 515 -7.82 15.92 0.59
N SER A 516 -7.02 14.86 0.75
CA SER A 516 -7.38 13.60 1.40
C SER A 516 -6.19 13.06 2.19
N ILE A 517 -6.45 12.28 3.24
CA ILE A 517 -5.42 11.52 3.95
C ILE A 517 -5.86 10.08 4.23
N THR A 518 -4.88 9.19 4.38
CA THR A 518 -5.05 7.80 4.82
C THR A 518 -4.14 7.57 6.04
N PRO A 519 -4.60 7.00 7.16
CA PRO A 519 -3.70 6.54 8.22
C PRO A 519 -2.75 5.49 7.67
N GLU A 520 -1.44 5.74 7.73
CA GLU A 520 -0.44 4.84 7.13
C GLU A 520 -0.39 3.51 7.88
N TYR A 521 -0.34 3.56 9.23
CA TYR A 521 -0.27 2.38 10.10
C TYR A 521 -1.37 2.32 11.18
N ALA A 522 -1.91 3.46 11.61
CA ALA A 522 -2.69 3.58 12.85
C ALA A 522 -4.07 2.89 12.85
N PHE A 523 -4.58 2.44 11.70
CA PHE A 523 -5.85 1.70 11.57
C PHE A 523 -5.70 0.25 11.04
N GLU A 524 -4.46 -0.23 10.88
CA GLU A 524 -4.19 -1.67 10.70
C GLU A 524 -4.56 -2.45 11.98
N TRP A 525 -5.00 -3.71 11.86
CA TRP A 525 -5.46 -4.49 13.03
C TRP A 525 -4.41 -4.60 14.15
N PRO A 526 -3.13 -4.96 13.91
CA PRO A 526 -2.15 -5.14 14.99
C PRO A 526 -1.82 -3.83 15.73
N ASN A 527 -1.93 -2.68 15.07
CA ASN A 527 -1.63 -1.37 15.65
C ASN A 527 -2.86 -0.76 16.32
N TYR A 528 -4.04 -0.93 15.71
CA TYR A 528 -5.31 -0.43 16.23
C TYR A 528 -5.82 -1.24 17.42
N GLU A 529 -5.71 -2.56 17.38
CA GLU A 529 -6.14 -3.45 18.46
C GLU A 529 -5.05 -4.53 18.75
N PRO A 530 -3.91 -4.14 19.34
CA PRO A 530 -2.80 -5.07 19.64
C PRO A 530 -3.18 -6.20 20.60
N LYS A 531 -4.24 -6.01 21.39
CA LYS A 531 -4.88 -7.02 22.25
C LYS A 531 -6.38 -6.82 22.20
N GLN A 532 -7.15 -7.91 22.28
CA GLN A 532 -8.62 -7.87 22.26
C GLN A 532 -9.19 -6.81 23.21
N GLY A 533 -9.98 -5.88 22.69
CA GLY A 533 -10.59 -4.77 23.42
C GLY A 533 -9.68 -3.56 23.72
N GLN A 534 -8.39 -3.60 23.36
CA GLN A 534 -7.41 -2.55 23.70
C GLN A 534 -7.16 -1.57 22.55
N PHE A 535 -8.23 -0.95 22.03
CA PHE A 535 -8.19 -0.06 20.85
C PHE A 535 -8.40 1.44 21.14
N GLU A 536 -8.91 1.82 22.32
CA GLU A 536 -9.32 3.21 22.59
C GLU A 536 -8.18 4.24 22.50
N ALA A 537 -6.92 3.83 22.68
CA ALA A 537 -5.75 4.70 22.50
C ALA A 537 -5.49 5.01 21.00
N ALA A 538 -5.48 3.99 20.15
CA ALA A 538 -5.32 4.16 18.70
C ALA A 538 -6.53 4.86 18.08
N ARG A 539 -7.74 4.59 18.59
CA ARG A 539 -8.95 5.34 18.26
C ARG A 539 -8.84 6.82 18.63
N THR A 540 -8.38 7.15 19.84
CA THR A 540 -8.19 8.55 20.27
C THR A 540 -7.26 9.27 19.31
N LEU A 541 -6.15 8.62 18.89
CA LEU A 541 -5.23 9.16 17.89
C LEU A 541 -5.92 9.40 16.52
N LEU A 542 -6.74 8.47 16.04
CA LEU A 542 -7.49 8.63 14.79
C LEU A 542 -8.53 9.77 14.87
N ASP A 543 -9.25 9.88 15.99
CA ASP A 543 -10.21 10.95 16.23
C ASP A 543 -9.52 12.35 16.28
N THR A 544 -8.35 12.48 16.92
CA THR A 544 -7.65 13.78 17.06
C THR A 544 -6.73 14.14 15.89
N ASP A 545 -5.83 13.25 15.50
CA ASP A 545 -4.68 13.58 14.65
C ASP A 545 -4.96 13.33 13.16
N TYR A 546 -6.06 12.63 12.85
CA TYR A 546 -6.51 12.35 11.48
C TYR A 546 -7.85 13.02 11.19
N ILE A 547 -8.93 12.67 11.91
CA ILE A 547 -10.29 13.13 11.58
C ILE A 547 -10.46 14.62 11.92
N ALA A 548 -10.15 15.05 13.15
CA ALA A 548 -10.22 16.47 13.50
C ALA A 548 -9.20 17.33 12.73
N TYR A 549 -8.01 16.80 12.44
CA TYR A 549 -7.03 17.43 11.54
C TYR A 549 -7.59 17.64 10.13
N ALA A 550 -8.14 16.60 9.50
CA ALA A 550 -8.75 16.66 8.17
C ALA A 550 -9.89 17.69 8.12
N HIS A 551 -10.76 17.69 9.12
CA HIS A 551 -11.81 18.71 9.28
C HIS A 551 -11.23 20.13 9.42
N SER A 552 -10.12 20.32 10.13
CA SER A 552 -9.46 21.64 10.28
C SER A 552 -8.90 22.20 8.96
N LYS A 553 -8.37 21.33 8.07
CA LYS A 553 -7.96 21.68 6.69
C LYS A 553 -9.14 21.67 5.70
N GLY A 554 -10.32 21.23 6.16
CA GLY A 554 -11.54 21.02 5.37
C GLY A 554 -11.37 19.97 4.27
N MET A 555 -10.49 18.99 4.47
CA MET A 555 -10.27 17.86 3.57
C MET A 555 -11.60 17.06 3.45
N PRO A 556 -12.18 16.89 2.25
CA PRO A 556 -13.44 16.17 2.06
C PRO A 556 -13.34 14.64 2.18
N SER A 557 -12.23 14.10 2.70
CA SER A 557 -11.89 12.69 2.56
C SER A 557 -10.87 12.23 3.60
N VAL A 558 -11.21 11.18 4.35
CA VAL A 558 -10.29 10.37 5.16
C VAL A 558 -10.60 8.91 4.88
N ARG A 559 -9.58 8.09 4.65
CA ARG A 559 -9.72 6.71 4.17
C ARG A 559 -9.24 5.71 5.22
N GLY A 560 -10.08 4.78 5.64
CA GLY A 560 -9.75 3.75 6.63
C GLY A 560 -8.93 2.61 6.01
N HIS A 561 -7.61 2.60 6.23
CA HIS A 561 -6.72 1.50 5.89
C HIS A 561 -6.22 0.78 7.17
N SER A 562 -6.58 -0.48 7.45
CA SER A 562 -7.47 -1.38 6.71
C SER A 562 -8.20 -2.35 7.65
N LEU A 563 -9.37 -2.87 7.24
CA LEU A 563 -10.21 -3.76 8.04
C LEU A 563 -9.73 -5.22 8.02
N VAL A 564 -9.19 -5.69 6.89
CA VAL A 564 -8.53 -7.00 6.75
C VAL A 564 -7.26 -6.86 5.92
N TRP A 565 -6.13 -7.27 6.48
CA TRP A 565 -4.85 -7.36 5.77
C TRP A 565 -3.92 -8.37 6.46
N GLY A 566 -3.10 -9.02 5.65
CA GLY A 566 -1.90 -9.74 6.09
C GLY A 566 -2.12 -10.98 6.95
N GLU A 567 -1.00 -11.56 7.34
CA GLU A 567 -0.90 -12.68 8.28
C GLU A 567 -0.01 -12.25 9.45
N PRO A 568 -0.58 -11.64 10.52
CA PRO A 568 0.18 -11.42 11.74
C PRO A 568 0.56 -12.78 12.35
N GLY A 569 1.77 -12.88 12.90
CA GLY A 569 2.32 -14.14 13.41
C GLY A 569 1.43 -14.83 14.46
N SER A 570 1.65 -16.13 14.67
CA SER A 570 0.81 -17.04 15.47
C SER A 570 0.49 -16.62 16.91
N SER A 571 1.24 -15.67 17.47
CA SER A 571 0.98 -15.02 18.77
C SER A 571 -0.14 -13.97 18.74
N PHE A 572 -0.64 -13.59 17.55
CA PHE A 572 -1.75 -12.66 17.38
C PHE A 572 -3.03 -13.20 18.04
N TRP A 573 -3.68 -12.38 18.87
CA TRP A 573 -4.81 -12.82 19.68
C TRP A 573 -6.02 -13.27 18.83
N GLY A 574 -6.15 -12.78 17.59
CA GLY A 574 -7.15 -13.22 16.63
C GLY A 574 -6.91 -14.61 16.00
N LEU A 575 -5.71 -15.18 16.14
CA LEU A 575 -5.36 -16.54 15.69
C LEU A 575 -4.96 -17.48 16.84
N ARG A 576 -5.14 -17.09 18.11
CA ARG A 576 -4.50 -17.77 19.24
C ARG A 576 -4.79 -19.29 19.26
N GLY A 577 -3.77 -20.10 18.95
CA GLY A 577 -3.87 -21.56 18.90
C GLY A 577 -4.48 -22.14 17.61
N GLY A 578 -4.54 -21.37 16.52
CA GLY A 578 -5.00 -21.85 15.21
C GLY A 578 -6.52 -21.93 15.02
N ASP A 579 -7.35 -21.44 15.95
CA ASP A 579 -8.82 -21.46 15.79
C ASP A 579 -9.29 -20.50 14.69
N CYS A 580 -9.31 -20.99 13.45
CA CYS A 580 -9.81 -20.28 12.27
C CYS A 580 -11.31 -19.91 12.37
N ARG A 581 -12.10 -20.66 13.15
CA ARG A 581 -13.50 -20.27 13.46
C ARG A 581 -13.50 -19.10 14.45
N GLY A 582 -12.57 -19.09 15.39
CA GLY A 582 -12.28 -18.00 16.32
C GLY A 582 -11.84 -16.74 15.62
N TYR A 583 -10.96 -16.86 14.62
CA TYR A 583 -10.59 -15.74 13.76
C TYR A 583 -11.81 -15.11 13.08
N MET A 584 -12.68 -15.91 12.43
CA MET A 584 -13.88 -15.35 11.79
C MET A 584 -14.83 -14.67 12.79
N ARG A 585 -14.95 -15.18 14.03
CA ARG A 585 -15.71 -14.51 15.10
C ARG A 585 -15.05 -13.19 15.55
N ALA A 586 -13.73 -13.17 15.69
CA ALA A 586 -12.97 -11.98 16.05
C ALA A 586 -13.01 -10.93 14.92
N LEU A 587 -12.99 -11.38 13.67
CA LEU A 587 -13.08 -10.53 12.48
C LEU A 587 -14.47 -9.93 12.31
N GLU A 588 -15.55 -10.70 12.49
CA GLU A 588 -16.92 -10.14 12.51
C GLU A 588 -17.04 -9.08 13.62
N ALA A 589 -16.52 -9.37 14.82
CA ALA A 589 -16.52 -8.43 15.93
C ALA A 589 -15.72 -7.15 15.62
N ARG A 590 -14.52 -7.24 15.03
CA ARG A 590 -13.73 -6.08 14.60
C ARG A 590 -14.47 -5.29 13.54
N VAL A 591 -14.79 -5.89 12.39
CA VAL A 591 -15.32 -5.18 11.21
C VAL A 591 -16.59 -4.45 11.59
N ARG A 592 -17.49 -5.10 12.32
CA ARG A 592 -18.73 -4.47 12.79
C ARG A 592 -18.47 -3.33 13.78
N ARG A 593 -17.51 -3.46 14.71
CA ARG A 593 -17.18 -2.42 15.69
C ARG A 593 -16.51 -1.22 15.03
N ASP A 594 -15.42 -1.43 14.31
CA ASP A 594 -14.53 -0.38 13.84
C ASP A 594 -15.20 0.50 12.78
N ALA A 595 -15.86 -0.13 11.79
CA ALA A 595 -16.67 0.59 10.82
C ALA A 595 -17.84 1.34 11.48
N LYS A 596 -18.33 0.88 12.65
CA LYS A 596 -19.40 1.59 13.38
C LYS A 596 -18.91 2.77 14.19
N LEU A 597 -17.70 2.71 14.74
CA LEU A 597 -17.05 3.81 15.47
C LEU A 597 -16.67 4.96 14.53
N PHE A 598 -16.20 4.65 13.32
CA PHE A 598 -15.81 5.63 12.30
C PHE A 598 -16.90 5.88 11.24
N ALA A 599 -18.14 5.48 11.50
CA ALA A 599 -19.26 5.57 10.55
C ALA A 599 -19.50 7.01 10.08
N GLY A 600 -19.35 7.27 8.78
CA GLY A 600 -19.45 8.60 8.19
C GLY A 600 -18.32 9.58 8.56
N GLN A 601 -17.28 9.11 9.28
CA GLN A 601 -16.04 9.85 9.52
C GLN A 601 -14.96 9.45 8.50
N PHE A 602 -14.81 8.14 8.25
CA PHE A 602 -14.08 7.66 7.08
C PHE A 602 -15.02 7.63 5.87
N THR A 603 -14.58 8.23 4.75
CA THR A 603 -15.35 8.29 3.50
C THR A 603 -15.21 7.02 2.66
N SER A 604 -14.19 6.22 2.92
CA SER A 604 -13.98 4.92 2.29
C SER A 604 -13.13 4.00 3.16
N TYR A 605 -13.27 2.69 2.97
CA TYR A 605 -12.52 1.65 3.67
C TYR A 605 -11.79 0.73 2.69
N ASP A 606 -10.57 0.33 3.05
CA ASP A 606 -10.01 -0.94 2.60
C ASP A 606 -10.62 -2.06 3.44
N VAL A 607 -11.65 -2.70 2.89
CA VAL A 607 -12.32 -3.80 3.58
C VAL A 607 -11.43 -5.04 3.58
N VAL A 608 -10.77 -5.32 2.45
CA VAL A 608 -9.75 -6.36 2.31
C VAL A 608 -8.61 -5.84 1.44
N ASN A 609 -7.38 -5.92 1.95
CA ASN A 609 -6.13 -5.53 1.29
C ASN A 609 -5.27 -6.78 0.98
N GLU A 610 -4.67 -6.81 -0.22
CA GLU A 610 -3.64 -7.79 -0.67
C GLU A 610 -4.00 -9.28 -0.60
N LEU A 611 -5.28 -9.63 -0.78
CA LEU A 611 -5.71 -11.02 -0.69
C LEU A 611 -5.09 -11.95 -1.76
N VAL A 612 -4.73 -11.39 -2.92
CA VAL A 612 -4.17 -12.13 -4.06
C VAL A 612 -2.66 -12.31 -3.91
N GLY A 613 -1.94 -11.21 -3.61
CA GLY A 613 -0.48 -11.19 -3.59
C GLY A 613 0.17 -11.70 -2.31
N SER A 614 -0.42 -11.40 -1.16
CA SER A 614 0.24 -11.57 0.14
C SER A 614 -0.26 -12.80 0.91
N PRO A 615 0.56 -13.36 1.81
CA PRO A 615 0.07 -14.24 2.87
C PRO A 615 -1.03 -13.53 3.67
N SER A 616 -2.06 -14.28 4.05
CA SER A 616 -3.13 -13.73 4.88
C SER A 616 -3.79 -14.80 5.72
N MET A 617 -4.28 -14.42 6.89
CA MET A 617 -5.04 -15.33 7.76
C MET A 617 -6.29 -15.92 7.08
N LEU A 618 -6.93 -15.17 6.17
CA LEU A 618 -8.03 -15.72 5.36
C LEU A 618 -7.54 -16.84 4.43
N ARG A 619 -6.30 -16.77 3.93
CA ARG A 619 -5.71 -17.77 3.04
C ARG A 619 -5.25 -19.02 3.80
N SER A 620 -4.51 -18.87 4.90
CA SER A 620 -4.04 -20.00 5.71
C SER A 620 -5.19 -20.78 6.35
N CYS A 621 -6.26 -20.10 6.77
CA CYS A 621 -7.48 -20.74 7.26
C CYS A 621 -8.42 -21.29 6.16
N GLY A 622 -8.07 -21.23 4.87
CA GLY A 622 -8.93 -21.71 3.78
C GLY A 622 -10.23 -20.91 3.56
N LEU A 623 -10.31 -19.70 4.10
CA LEU A 623 -11.51 -18.86 4.14
C LEU A 623 -11.70 -18.00 2.88
N VAL A 624 -10.75 -17.97 1.95
CA VAL A 624 -10.82 -17.23 0.68
C VAL A 624 -11.84 -17.86 -0.28
N ASN A 625 -13.10 -17.51 -0.09
CA ASN A 625 -14.20 -17.82 -1.01
C ASN A 625 -15.19 -16.64 -1.05
N ALA A 626 -15.98 -16.57 -2.12
CA ALA A 626 -16.89 -15.45 -2.35
C ALA A 626 -17.96 -15.30 -1.24
N GLY A 627 -18.40 -16.39 -0.59
CA GLY A 627 -19.39 -16.33 0.49
C GLY A 627 -18.85 -15.67 1.76
N ASN A 628 -17.67 -16.07 2.23
CA ASN A 628 -17.00 -15.45 3.38
C ASN A 628 -16.66 -13.98 3.12
N LEU A 629 -16.14 -13.66 1.93
CA LEU A 629 -15.81 -12.28 1.55
C LEU A 629 -17.07 -11.41 1.40
N THR A 630 -18.16 -11.95 0.84
CA THR A 630 -19.48 -11.28 0.81
C THR A 630 -19.97 -10.96 2.21
N ARG A 631 -19.80 -11.87 3.19
CA ARG A 631 -20.10 -11.58 4.61
C ARG A 631 -19.23 -10.46 5.16
N ILE A 632 -17.92 -10.47 4.92
CA ILE A 632 -16.99 -9.43 5.40
C ILE A 632 -17.35 -8.04 4.86
N PHE A 633 -17.65 -7.92 3.55
CA PHE A 633 -18.14 -6.67 2.96
C PHE A 633 -19.53 -6.28 3.48
N GLY A 634 -20.42 -7.26 3.70
CA GLY A 634 -21.72 -7.04 4.35
C GLY A 634 -21.60 -6.47 5.76
N TRP A 635 -20.70 -7.01 6.58
CA TRP A 635 -20.43 -6.51 7.94
C TRP A 635 -19.98 -5.05 7.97
N ALA A 636 -19.16 -4.64 7.00
CA ALA A 636 -18.76 -3.25 6.84
C ALA A 636 -19.94 -2.37 6.41
N ARG A 637 -20.74 -2.81 5.44
CA ARG A 637 -21.93 -2.10 4.94
C ARG A 637 -23.02 -1.92 6.00
N ASP A 638 -23.26 -2.94 6.83
CA ASP A 638 -24.22 -2.89 7.95
C ASP A 638 -23.84 -1.79 8.97
N SER A 639 -22.54 -1.63 9.20
CA SER A 639 -22.01 -0.71 10.22
C SER A 639 -21.87 0.73 9.70
N ASP A 640 -21.29 0.90 8.50
CA ASP A 640 -21.24 2.17 7.78
C ASP A 640 -21.89 2.05 6.37
N PRO A 641 -23.17 2.42 6.23
CA PRO A 641 -23.83 2.44 4.93
C PRO A 641 -23.44 3.64 4.04
N SER A 642 -22.61 4.57 4.53
CA SER A 642 -22.26 5.82 3.85
C SER A 642 -20.88 5.83 3.19
N ALA A 643 -19.93 5.03 3.68
CA ALA A 643 -18.59 4.92 3.12
C ALA A 643 -18.53 4.06 1.84
N GLN A 644 -17.53 4.32 1.00
CA GLN A 644 -17.19 3.45 -0.12
C GLN A 644 -16.36 2.24 0.34
N LEU A 645 -16.76 1.04 -0.03
CA LEU A 645 -16.11 -0.21 0.37
C LEU A 645 -15.23 -0.76 -0.75
N CYS A 646 -13.90 -0.66 -0.60
CA CYS A 646 -12.96 -1.11 -1.63
C CYS A 646 -12.39 -2.50 -1.35
N LEU A 647 -12.23 -3.28 -2.43
CA LEU A 647 -11.30 -4.41 -2.51
C LEU A 647 -9.97 -3.86 -3.03
N THR A 648 -8.84 -4.13 -2.35
CA THR A 648 -7.58 -3.42 -2.61
C THR A 648 -6.40 -4.37 -2.75
N GLU A 649 -5.51 -4.11 -3.71
CA GLU A 649 -4.43 -5.04 -4.06
C GLU A 649 -3.16 -4.33 -4.57
N GLY A 650 -2.02 -4.96 -4.28
CA GLY A 650 -0.68 -4.56 -4.72
C GLY A 650 -0.26 -5.23 -6.03
N GLY A 651 0.74 -4.68 -6.73
CA GLY A 651 1.31 -5.32 -7.92
C GLY A 651 0.33 -5.55 -9.09
N VAL A 652 -0.83 -4.90 -9.13
CA VAL A 652 -1.82 -5.04 -10.22
C VAL A 652 -1.55 -4.16 -11.45
N LEU A 653 -0.60 -3.23 -11.36
CA LEU A 653 -0.20 -2.37 -12.49
C LEU A 653 1.12 -2.83 -13.09
N ASP A 654 2.14 -3.12 -12.27
CA ASP A 654 3.49 -3.49 -12.70
C ASP A 654 3.84 -4.99 -12.46
N GLY A 655 3.00 -5.73 -11.72
CA GLY A 655 3.27 -7.11 -11.30
C GLY A 655 2.32 -8.16 -11.91
N SER A 656 2.17 -9.27 -11.19
CA SER A 656 1.38 -10.45 -11.59
C SER A 656 -0.06 -10.48 -11.08
N ASN A 657 -0.39 -9.71 -10.03
CA ASN A 657 -1.61 -9.95 -9.23
C ASN A 657 -2.90 -9.57 -9.97
N TRP A 658 -2.79 -8.85 -11.09
CA TRP A 658 -3.89 -8.20 -11.77
C TRP A 658 -4.98 -9.16 -12.30
N GLU A 659 -4.62 -10.31 -12.87
CA GLU A 659 -5.63 -11.28 -13.33
C GLU A 659 -6.37 -11.93 -12.17
N GLY A 660 -5.66 -12.27 -11.09
CA GLY A 660 -6.26 -12.80 -9.86
C GLY A 660 -7.16 -11.78 -9.16
N PHE A 661 -6.79 -10.49 -9.19
CA PHE A 661 -7.59 -9.39 -8.65
C PHE A 661 -8.88 -9.16 -9.45
N VAL A 662 -8.78 -9.17 -10.79
CA VAL A 662 -9.94 -9.05 -11.69
C VAL A 662 -10.88 -10.26 -11.55
N ASP A 663 -10.35 -11.48 -11.48
CA ASP A 663 -11.18 -12.68 -11.31
C ASP A 663 -11.80 -12.75 -9.90
N LEU A 664 -11.08 -12.31 -8.85
CA LEU A 664 -11.62 -12.15 -7.50
C LEU A 664 -12.76 -11.12 -7.47
N ALA A 665 -12.57 -9.92 -8.04
CA ALA A 665 -13.60 -8.88 -8.10
C ALA A 665 -14.86 -9.35 -8.84
N LYS A 666 -14.71 -10.05 -9.97
CA LYS A 666 -15.83 -10.71 -10.68
C LYS A 666 -16.56 -11.72 -9.79
N SER A 667 -15.83 -12.53 -9.01
CA SER A 667 -16.47 -13.51 -8.12
C SER A 667 -17.28 -12.86 -6.99
N LEU A 668 -16.84 -11.70 -6.50
CA LEU A 668 -17.57 -10.91 -5.50
C LEU A 668 -18.80 -10.22 -6.09
N GLN A 669 -18.70 -9.64 -7.29
CA GLN A 669 -19.85 -9.07 -8.00
C GLN A 669 -20.91 -10.14 -8.30
N ALA A 670 -20.50 -11.33 -8.75
CA ALA A 670 -21.40 -12.45 -9.02
C ALA A 670 -22.07 -13.02 -7.74
N ALA A 671 -21.41 -12.91 -6.59
CA ALA A 671 -21.97 -13.30 -5.29
C ALA A 671 -22.82 -12.19 -4.61
N GLY A 672 -22.95 -11.01 -5.22
CA GLY A 672 -23.71 -9.89 -4.67
C GLY A 672 -23.02 -9.15 -3.51
N ALA A 673 -21.70 -9.24 -3.39
CA ALA A 673 -20.95 -8.50 -2.37
C ALA A 673 -21.04 -6.97 -2.60
N PRO A 674 -21.24 -6.16 -1.54
CA PRO A 674 -21.40 -4.71 -1.66
C PRO A 674 -20.04 -3.97 -1.82
N VAL A 675 -19.27 -4.33 -2.86
CA VAL A 675 -18.00 -3.70 -3.25
C VAL A 675 -18.30 -2.46 -4.11
N ASP A 676 -17.85 -1.28 -3.69
CA ASP A 676 -18.06 -0.02 -4.43
C ASP A 676 -16.87 0.39 -5.30
N CYS A 677 -15.67 -0.14 -5.03
CA CYS A 677 -14.43 0.35 -5.62
C CYS A 677 -13.33 -0.70 -5.69
N LEU A 678 -12.41 -0.48 -6.64
CA LEU A 678 -11.16 -1.21 -6.76
C LEU A 678 -10.03 -0.32 -6.26
N GLY A 679 -9.45 -0.66 -5.12
CA GLY A 679 -8.23 -0.03 -4.63
C GLY A 679 -7.00 -0.61 -5.34
N VAL A 680 -6.20 0.26 -5.90
CA VAL A 680 -5.02 -0.10 -6.69
C VAL A 680 -3.84 0.61 -6.06
N GLN A 681 -2.97 -0.12 -5.36
CA GLN A 681 -1.89 0.52 -4.60
C GLN A 681 -0.97 1.36 -5.48
N ALA A 682 -0.59 0.86 -6.66
CA ALA A 682 0.36 1.52 -7.57
C ALA A 682 1.74 1.79 -6.92
N HIS A 683 2.27 0.80 -6.20
CA HIS A 683 3.69 0.73 -5.85
C HIS A 683 4.49 0.30 -7.10
N LEU A 684 4.75 1.26 -7.99
CA LEU A 684 5.25 1.04 -9.35
C LEU A 684 6.77 0.81 -9.35
N THR A 685 7.20 -0.40 -9.75
CA THR A 685 8.62 -0.71 -9.96
C THR A 685 9.08 -0.20 -11.33
N LEU A 686 10.11 0.64 -11.38
CA LEU A 686 10.48 1.39 -12.59
C LEU A 686 10.92 0.52 -13.77
N ASP A 687 11.46 -0.68 -13.53
CA ASP A 687 11.83 -1.67 -14.57
C ASP A 687 10.64 -2.48 -15.13
N ARG A 688 9.43 -2.26 -14.60
CA ARG A 688 8.17 -2.95 -14.96
C ARG A 688 6.99 -2.04 -15.30
N ALA A 689 6.95 -0.82 -14.79
CA ALA A 689 5.75 0.03 -14.75
C ALA A 689 5.44 0.77 -16.07
N ASN A 690 5.64 0.16 -17.23
CA ASN A 690 5.46 0.83 -18.52
C ASN A 690 4.06 1.48 -18.67
N PRO A 691 3.97 2.78 -19.03
CA PRO A 691 2.70 3.49 -19.12
C PRO A 691 1.60 2.80 -19.94
N ALA A 692 1.93 2.12 -21.05
CA ALA A 692 0.94 1.45 -21.89
C ALA A 692 0.39 0.17 -21.22
N ILE A 693 1.23 -0.58 -20.51
CA ILE A 693 0.80 -1.72 -19.68
C ILE A 693 -0.05 -1.24 -18.49
N VAL A 694 0.37 -0.17 -17.83
CA VAL A 694 -0.39 0.48 -16.75
C VAL A 694 -1.77 0.91 -17.26
N TRP A 695 -1.84 1.57 -18.42
CA TRP A 695 -3.10 1.98 -19.04
C TRP A 695 -4.00 0.77 -19.38
N ALA A 696 -3.48 -0.24 -20.08
CA ALA A 696 -4.26 -1.41 -20.48
C ALA A 696 -4.83 -2.20 -19.27
N ARG A 697 -4.10 -2.23 -18.14
CA ARG A 697 -4.56 -2.86 -16.90
C ARG A 697 -5.63 -2.03 -16.19
N LEU A 698 -5.60 -0.69 -16.32
CA LEU A 698 -6.66 0.18 -15.83
C LEU A 698 -7.95 0.05 -16.67
N ASP A 699 -7.85 -0.08 -18.00
CA ASP A 699 -8.99 -0.38 -18.88
C ASP A 699 -9.63 -1.74 -18.54
N GLU A 700 -8.81 -2.79 -18.36
CA GLU A 700 -9.27 -4.11 -17.92
C GLU A 700 -10.00 -4.07 -16.56
N MET A 701 -9.47 -3.35 -15.58
CA MET A 701 -10.15 -3.16 -14.28
C MET A 701 -11.42 -2.31 -14.39
N ALA A 702 -11.43 -1.28 -15.24
CA ALA A 702 -12.60 -0.43 -15.49
C ALA A 702 -13.74 -1.15 -16.21
N SER A 703 -13.43 -2.22 -16.97
CA SER A 703 -14.45 -3.08 -17.59
C SER A 703 -15.41 -3.74 -16.59
N LEU A 704 -15.03 -3.80 -15.30
CA LEU A 704 -15.87 -4.28 -14.20
C LEU A 704 -16.96 -3.29 -13.77
N GLY A 705 -16.98 -2.07 -14.33
CA GLY A 705 -17.93 -1.01 -14.01
C GLY A 705 -17.68 -0.31 -12.66
N LEU A 706 -16.73 -0.81 -11.86
CA LEU A 706 -16.33 -0.24 -10.58
C LEU A 706 -15.33 0.92 -10.76
N PRO A 707 -15.45 2.02 -9.98
CA PRO A 707 -14.45 3.07 -9.94
C PRO A 707 -13.13 2.59 -9.32
N ILE A 708 -12.04 3.13 -9.83
CA ILE A 708 -10.68 2.84 -9.40
C ILE A 708 -10.20 3.94 -8.43
N VAL A 709 -9.60 3.53 -7.32
CA VAL A 709 -8.95 4.39 -6.33
C VAL A 709 -7.47 4.04 -6.32
N ILE A 710 -6.60 4.93 -6.83
CA ILE A 710 -5.16 4.72 -6.68
C ILE A 710 -4.80 5.01 -5.24
N SER A 711 -4.46 3.98 -4.46
CA SER A 711 -4.47 4.04 -2.99
C SER A 711 -3.13 4.33 -2.33
N GLY A 712 -2.00 4.10 -3.02
CA GLY A 712 -0.66 4.30 -2.45
C GLY A 712 0.43 4.47 -3.49
N LEU A 713 0.24 5.38 -4.45
CA LEU A 713 1.22 5.63 -5.51
C LEU A 713 2.61 5.85 -4.90
N SER A 714 3.57 5.05 -5.33
CA SER A 714 4.98 5.10 -4.93
C SER A 714 5.82 4.61 -6.10
N LEU A 715 7.03 5.15 -6.25
CA LEU A 715 7.96 4.76 -7.31
C LEU A 715 9.13 4.00 -6.69
N VAL A 716 9.48 2.84 -7.25
CA VAL A 716 10.46 1.92 -6.65
C VAL A 716 11.50 1.50 -7.68
N SER A 717 12.78 1.69 -7.36
CA SER A 717 13.91 1.16 -8.16
C SER A 717 14.37 -0.22 -7.67
N SER A 718 14.24 -0.49 -6.37
CA SER A 718 14.54 -1.79 -5.76
C SER A 718 13.64 -2.04 -4.55
N TRP A 719 13.19 -3.28 -4.39
CA TRP A 719 12.48 -3.76 -3.20
C TRP A 719 13.40 -4.18 -2.05
N GLY A 720 14.71 -4.24 -2.29
CA GLY A 720 15.73 -4.45 -1.27
C GLY A 720 16.68 -3.26 -1.18
N GLY A 721 16.58 -2.48 -0.11
CA GLY A 721 17.47 -1.36 0.20
C GLY A 721 18.73 -1.76 0.98
N PRO A 722 19.54 -0.77 1.45
CA PRO A 722 20.76 -1.03 2.22
C PRO A 722 20.56 -1.73 3.58
N ASP A 723 19.32 -1.83 4.05
CA ASP A 723 18.91 -2.58 5.25
C ASP A 723 18.27 -3.94 4.92
N ALA A 724 18.19 -4.29 3.63
CA ALA A 724 17.44 -5.42 3.07
C ALA A 724 15.93 -5.47 3.43
N LYS A 725 15.33 -4.34 3.85
CA LYS A 725 13.95 -4.30 4.38
C LYS A 725 13.09 -3.17 3.82
N SER A 726 13.64 -1.98 3.53
CA SER A 726 12.88 -0.92 2.85
C SER A 726 13.03 -1.00 1.32
N PRO A 727 11.97 -0.74 0.54
CA PRO A 727 12.12 -0.36 -0.86
C PRO A 727 12.86 0.99 -0.99
N VAL A 728 13.46 1.23 -2.17
CA VAL A 728 14.28 2.41 -2.46
C VAL A 728 13.93 2.97 -3.84
N LEU A 729 13.82 4.29 -3.91
CA LEU A 729 13.84 5.06 -5.15
C LEU A 729 15.26 5.59 -5.37
N ALA A 730 15.92 5.12 -6.43
CA ALA A 730 17.35 5.32 -6.69
C ALA A 730 17.59 6.08 -8.02
N VAL A 731 16.89 7.20 -8.18
CA VAL A 731 16.95 8.13 -9.32
C VAL A 731 17.36 9.53 -8.84
N SER A 732 17.57 10.50 -9.73
CA SER A 732 17.77 11.90 -9.31
C SER A 732 16.46 12.51 -8.77
N GLU A 733 16.53 13.61 -8.04
CA GLU A 733 15.30 14.25 -7.52
C GLU A 733 14.48 14.96 -8.61
N GLU A 734 15.13 15.32 -9.73
CA GLU A 734 14.53 15.80 -10.96
C GLU A 734 13.83 14.66 -11.71
N GLU A 735 14.50 13.51 -11.88
CA GLU A 735 13.91 12.32 -12.50
C GLU A 735 12.70 11.81 -11.69
N HIS A 736 12.76 11.87 -10.35
CA HIS A 736 11.60 11.62 -9.49
C HIS A 736 10.43 12.58 -9.80
N ALA A 737 10.70 13.86 -10.05
CA ALA A 737 9.67 14.84 -10.39
C ALA A 737 9.03 14.57 -11.77
N ASP A 738 9.85 14.25 -12.78
CA ASP A 738 9.39 13.93 -14.15
C ASP A 738 8.58 12.63 -14.18
N LEU A 739 9.00 11.61 -13.44
CA LEU A 739 8.26 10.36 -13.27
C LEU A 739 6.91 10.59 -12.55
N LEU A 740 6.87 11.45 -11.53
CA LEU A 740 5.62 11.80 -10.86
C LEU A 740 4.67 12.56 -11.79
N ASP A 741 5.12 13.58 -12.54
CA ASP A 741 4.27 14.30 -13.50
C ASP A 741 3.71 13.34 -14.57
N THR A 742 4.55 12.40 -15.05
CA THR A 742 4.17 11.33 -15.99
C THR A 742 3.06 10.43 -15.44
N TYR A 743 3.26 9.79 -14.28
CA TYR A 743 2.27 8.86 -13.74
C TYR A 743 1.03 9.58 -13.19
N LEU A 744 1.16 10.76 -12.58
CA LEU A 744 0.01 11.57 -12.17
C LEU A 744 -0.83 11.98 -13.38
N GLY A 745 -0.21 12.45 -14.47
CA GLY A 745 -0.90 12.79 -15.71
C GLY A 745 -1.63 11.59 -16.32
N LEU A 746 -0.95 10.45 -16.42
CA LEU A 746 -1.53 9.19 -16.92
C LEU A 746 -2.78 8.78 -16.11
N LEU A 747 -2.61 8.61 -14.79
CA LEU A 747 -3.65 8.14 -13.87
C LEU A 747 -4.81 9.13 -13.75
N PHE A 748 -4.52 10.43 -13.71
CA PHE A 748 -5.53 11.48 -13.68
C PHE A 748 -6.32 11.56 -14.99
N SER A 749 -5.73 11.21 -16.14
CA SER A 749 -6.46 11.15 -17.43
C SER A 749 -7.43 9.97 -17.56
N HIS A 750 -7.33 8.94 -16.70
CA HIS A 750 -8.14 7.73 -16.80
C HIS A 750 -9.54 7.92 -16.18
N PRO A 751 -10.65 7.86 -16.94
CA PRO A 751 -11.97 8.30 -16.45
C PRO A 751 -12.54 7.45 -15.31
N ALA A 752 -12.21 6.16 -15.24
CA ALA A 752 -12.63 5.30 -14.12
C ALA A 752 -11.88 5.58 -12.81
N VAL A 753 -10.70 6.23 -12.86
CA VAL A 753 -9.97 6.63 -11.64
C VAL A 753 -10.69 7.82 -11.01
N GLN A 754 -11.00 7.75 -9.72
CA GLN A 754 -11.66 8.84 -8.96
C GLN A 754 -10.77 9.49 -7.89
N ALA A 755 -9.65 8.85 -7.53
CA ALA A 755 -8.72 9.34 -6.51
C ALA A 755 -7.27 8.88 -6.79
N ILE A 756 -6.29 9.68 -6.35
CA ILE A 756 -4.86 9.29 -6.27
C ILE A 756 -4.28 9.67 -4.90
N ASN A 757 -3.80 8.69 -4.15
CA ASN A 757 -3.16 8.86 -2.85
C ASN A 757 -1.70 8.40 -2.93
N LEU A 758 -0.73 9.24 -2.56
CA LEU A 758 0.69 8.88 -2.48
C LEU A 758 0.97 8.08 -1.20
N TRP A 759 1.77 7.01 -1.22
CA TRP A 759 2.12 6.30 0.03
C TRP A 759 3.32 6.95 0.73
N GLY A 760 3.04 8.05 1.42
CA GLY A 760 4.01 8.94 2.05
C GLY A 760 4.40 10.12 1.15
N PHE A 761 4.90 11.20 1.77
CA PHE A 761 5.36 12.40 1.07
C PHE A 761 6.61 13.06 1.69
N TYR A 762 7.17 12.45 2.74
CA TYR A 762 8.28 12.97 3.55
C TYR A 762 9.28 11.84 3.80
N ASP A 763 10.54 12.02 3.41
CA ASP A 763 11.58 10.97 3.48
C ASP A 763 11.84 10.50 4.93
N GLY A 764 11.44 11.27 5.95
CA GLY A 764 11.55 10.89 7.36
C GLY A 764 10.52 9.88 7.88
N THR A 765 9.45 9.61 7.11
CA THR A 765 8.48 8.53 7.38
C THR A 765 8.17 7.64 6.17
N SER A 766 8.49 8.08 4.95
CA SER A 766 8.22 7.35 3.71
C SER A 766 8.83 5.94 3.73
N TRP A 767 7.96 4.94 3.59
CA TRP A 767 8.36 3.53 3.50
C TRP A 767 9.33 3.23 2.34
N VAL A 768 9.21 3.97 1.23
CA VAL A 768 10.22 4.04 0.15
C VAL A 768 11.26 5.10 0.50
N ARG A 769 12.50 4.65 0.70
CA ARG A 769 13.64 5.54 0.94
C ARG A 769 13.90 6.39 -0.31
N GLY A 770 13.90 7.72 -0.15
CA GLY A 770 14.04 8.68 -1.25
C GLY A 770 12.75 9.00 -2.01
N GLY A 771 11.64 8.30 -1.71
CA GLY A 771 10.33 8.48 -2.35
C GLY A 771 9.52 9.68 -1.88
N GLY A 772 9.97 10.42 -0.87
CA GLY A 772 9.28 11.61 -0.38
C GLY A 772 9.36 12.81 -1.33
N LEU A 773 8.41 13.74 -1.21
CA LEU A 773 8.44 15.07 -1.82
C LEU A 773 9.35 16.04 -1.03
N TYR A 774 9.52 15.78 0.27
CA TYR A 774 10.38 16.52 1.19
C TYR A 774 11.45 15.61 1.80
N ARG A 775 12.67 16.13 1.97
CA ARG A 775 13.78 15.43 2.65
C ARG A 775 13.57 15.39 4.17
N GLU A 776 14.38 14.61 4.90
CA GLU A 776 14.29 14.50 6.38
C GLU A 776 14.38 15.85 7.12
N ASP A 777 15.05 16.85 6.55
CA ASP A 777 15.18 18.21 7.09
C ASP A 777 14.02 19.16 6.71
N PHE A 778 12.95 18.62 6.11
CA PHE A 778 11.82 19.35 5.51
C PHE A 778 12.19 20.31 4.37
N ALA A 779 13.39 20.20 3.78
CA ALA A 779 13.69 20.92 2.55
C ALA A 779 12.93 20.28 1.35
N PRO A 780 12.23 21.07 0.51
CA PRO A 780 11.52 20.56 -0.66
C PRO A 780 12.48 19.99 -1.70
N LYS A 781 12.03 18.96 -2.40
CA LYS A 781 12.65 18.37 -3.59
C LYS A 781 11.89 18.89 -4.83
N PRO A 782 12.46 18.85 -6.06
CA PRO A 782 11.73 19.19 -7.29
C PRO A 782 10.35 18.49 -7.39
N ALA A 783 10.25 17.26 -6.90
CA ALA A 783 8.99 16.52 -6.77
C ALA A 783 7.86 17.28 -6.02
N ALA A 784 8.17 18.01 -4.94
CA ALA A 784 7.17 18.83 -4.23
C ALA A 784 6.64 19.98 -5.11
N GLU A 785 7.53 20.65 -5.85
CA GLU A 785 7.15 21.74 -6.75
C GLU A 785 6.35 21.21 -7.95
N ALA A 786 6.72 20.04 -8.49
CA ALA A 786 5.97 19.35 -9.54
C ALA A 786 4.54 18.99 -9.10
N VAL A 787 4.37 18.31 -7.95
CA VAL A 787 3.04 17.95 -7.42
C VAL A 787 2.18 19.18 -7.12
N GLN A 788 2.75 20.23 -6.53
CA GLN A 788 2.01 21.48 -6.28
C GLN A 788 1.61 22.16 -7.60
N ARG A 789 2.51 22.20 -8.60
CA ARG A 789 2.25 22.77 -9.93
C ARG A 789 1.18 21.97 -10.69
N PHE A 790 1.21 20.64 -10.61
CA PHE A 790 0.25 19.74 -11.22
C PHE A 790 -1.18 20.10 -10.80
N TRP A 791 -1.46 20.13 -9.49
CA TRP A 791 -2.81 20.42 -8.97
C TRP A 791 -3.20 21.91 -9.04
N SER A 792 -2.28 22.85 -8.82
CA SER A 792 -2.62 24.28 -8.68
C SER A 792 -2.48 25.12 -9.96
N VAL A 793 -1.70 24.64 -10.94
CA VAL A 793 -1.41 25.36 -12.19
C VAL A 793 -1.89 24.59 -13.42
N VAL A 794 -1.46 23.33 -13.61
CA VAL A 794 -1.78 22.53 -14.80
C VAL A 794 -3.26 22.10 -14.78
N HIS A 795 -3.71 21.61 -13.63
CA HIS A 795 -5.11 21.23 -13.37
C HIS A 795 -5.84 22.21 -12.47
N GLY A 796 -5.34 23.45 -12.41
CA GLY A 796 -5.99 24.58 -11.75
C GLY A 796 -7.02 25.29 -12.63
N THR A 797 -7.71 26.28 -12.06
CA THR A 797 -8.47 27.27 -12.85
C THR A 797 -8.34 28.62 -12.15
N ARG A 798 -7.92 29.66 -12.87
CA ARG A 798 -7.79 31.02 -12.34
C ARG A 798 -8.01 32.05 -13.44
N PHE A 799 -8.86 33.04 -13.18
CA PHE A 799 -8.92 34.28 -13.95
C PHE A 799 -9.10 35.49 -13.03
N ARG A 800 -8.68 36.67 -13.49
CA ARG A 800 -8.62 37.91 -12.69
C ARG A 800 -8.95 39.13 -13.53
N GLY A 801 -9.57 40.13 -12.91
CA GLY A 801 -9.89 41.40 -13.55
C GLY A 801 -10.93 41.31 -14.69
N VAL A 802 -11.67 40.19 -14.80
CA VAL A 802 -12.66 40.00 -15.86
C VAL A 802 -13.78 41.02 -15.69
N ARG A 803 -14.10 41.77 -16.75
CA ARG A 803 -15.26 42.67 -16.77
C ARG A 803 -16.48 41.87 -17.23
N LEU A 804 -17.60 42.06 -16.56
CA LEU A 804 -18.89 41.49 -16.98
C LEU A 804 -19.93 42.62 -16.99
N PRO A 805 -20.42 43.01 -18.17
CA PRO A 805 -21.54 43.94 -18.30
C PRO A 805 -22.80 43.43 -17.60
N ALA A 806 -23.74 44.34 -17.36
CA ALA A 806 -24.98 44.07 -16.64
C ALA A 806 -25.84 42.98 -17.31
N GLY A 807 -25.80 41.77 -16.76
CA GLY A 807 -26.58 40.62 -17.24
C GLY A 807 -25.88 39.73 -18.26
N GLU A 808 -24.65 40.05 -18.68
CA GLU A 808 -23.86 39.15 -19.52
C GLU A 808 -23.27 38.00 -18.68
N PRO A 809 -23.43 36.74 -19.12
CA PRO A 809 -22.83 35.60 -18.45
C PRO A 809 -21.35 35.45 -18.76
N LEU A 810 -20.60 34.83 -17.85
CA LEU A 810 -19.24 34.37 -18.12
C LEU A 810 -19.23 32.87 -18.44
N ALA A 811 -18.87 32.50 -19.67
CA ALA A 811 -18.63 31.12 -20.07
C ALA A 811 -17.13 30.76 -19.98
N TRP A 812 -16.79 29.58 -19.45
CA TRP A 812 -15.43 29.01 -19.53
C TRP A 812 -15.42 27.49 -19.36
N THR A 813 -14.34 26.82 -19.78
CA THR A 813 -14.05 25.44 -19.41
C THR A 813 -13.20 25.41 -18.13
N GLY A 814 -13.65 24.70 -17.08
CA GLY A 814 -12.95 24.61 -15.79
C GLY A 814 -12.96 23.20 -15.18
N TYR A 815 -12.17 22.97 -14.14
CA TYR A 815 -12.12 21.68 -13.45
C TYR A 815 -13.22 21.54 -12.37
N TYR A 816 -13.72 20.32 -12.16
CA TYR A 816 -14.69 20.06 -11.09
C TYR A 816 -14.10 20.35 -9.70
N GLY A 817 -14.82 21.10 -8.86
CA GLY A 817 -14.35 21.51 -7.53
C GLY A 817 -15.09 22.69 -6.92
N GLN A 818 -14.60 23.12 -5.77
CA GLN A 818 -15.04 24.36 -5.10
C GLN A 818 -14.20 25.54 -5.58
N TYR A 819 -14.87 26.61 -5.97
CA TYR A 819 -14.29 27.87 -6.41
C TYR A 819 -14.45 28.95 -5.35
N GLU A 820 -13.44 29.81 -5.19
CA GLU A 820 -13.58 31.13 -4.56
C GLU A 820 -13.78 32.18 -5.66
N TYR A 821 -14.69 33.13 -5.43
CA TYR A 821 -14.85 34.32 -6.25
C TYR A 821 -14.68 35.60 -5.42
N GLU A 822 -14.20 36.66 -6.07
CA GLU A 822 -14.14 38.01 -5.52
C GLU A 822 -14.45 39.02 -6.64
N PHE A 823 -15.47 39.86 -6.45
CA PHE A 823 -15.86 40.84 -7.47
C PHE A 823 -16.01 42.26 -6.92
N PHE A 824 -15.84 43.24 -7.81
CA PHE A 824 -15.82 44.66 -7.52
C PHE A 824 -16.90 45.38 -8.36
N GLY A 825 -17.96 45.86 -7.69
CA GLY A 825 -19.02 46.63 -8.34
C GLY A 825 -18.66 48.10 -8.59
N ARG A 826 -19.46 48.83 -9.38
CA ARG A 826 -19.21 50.24 -9.78
C ARG A 826 -18.79 51.19 -8.64
N LYS A 827 -19.34 51.04 -7.43
CA LYS A 827 -19.04 51.87 -6.24
C LYS A 827 -17.85 51.35 -5.39
N GLY A 828 -16.98 50.50 -5.94
CA GLY A 828 -15.82 49.93 -5.22
C GLY A 828 -16.18 48.89 -4.16
N LYS A 829 -17.48 48.60 -3.93
CA LYS A 829 -17.92 47.53 -3.05
C LYS A 829 -17.38 46.18 -3.55
N ARG A 830 -16.57 45.53 -2.71
CA ARG A 830 -16.03 44.19 -2.89
C ARG A 830 -16.95 43.17 -2.21
N ARG A 831 -17.39 42.14 -2.93
CA ARG A 831 -17.99 40.92 -2.34
C ARG A 831 -17.07 39.73 -2.65
N ARG A 832 -17.15 38.70 -1.80
CA ARG A 832 -16.41 37.44 -1.90
C ARG A 832 -17.32 36.31 -1.43
N GLY A 833 -17.14 35.12 -2.00
CA GLY A 833 -17.81 33.90 -1.56
C GLY A 833 -17.23 32.68 -2.26
N THR A 834 -17.90 31.54 -2.09
CA THR A 834 -17.56 30.27 -2.76
C THR A 834 -18.77 29.67 -3.46
N PHE A 835 -18.53 28.88 -4.50
CA PHE A 835 -19.52 27.99 -5.11
C PHE A 835 -18.89 26.64 -5.44
N ASP A 836 -19.70 25.58 -5.47
CA ASP A 836 -19.26 24.24 -5.86
C ASP A 836 -19.71 23.95 -7.31
N PHE A 837 -18.83 23.36 -8.11
CA PHE A 837 -19.17 22.77 -9.41
C PHE A 837 -18.81 21.29 -9.40
N LYS A 838 -19.84 20.44 -9.40
CA LYS A 838 -19.72 18.97 -9.19
C LYS A 838 -20.09 18.22 -10.48
N PRO A 839 -19.52 17.03 -10.73
CA PRO A 839 -19.99 16.15 -11.81
C PRO A 839 -21.49 15.90 -11.69
N GLY A 840 -22.23 15.97 -12.80
CA GLY A 840 -23.69 15.89 -12.82
C GLY A 840 -24.45 17.09 -12.23
N GLY A 841 -23.75 18.11 -11.72
CA GLY A 841 -24.36 19.34 -11.20
C GLY A 841 -24.84 20.32 -12.28
N PRO A 842 -25.55 21.40 -11.89
CA PRO A 842 -26.00 22.44 -12.81
C PRO A 842 -24.80 23.13 -13.49
N ARG A 843 -24.93 23.42 -14.79
CA ARG A 843 -23.89 24.09 -15.57
C ARG A 843 -23.91 25.63 -15.43
N VAL A 844 -25.07 26.17 -15.06
CA VAL A 844 -25.25 27.60 -14.74
C VAL A 844 -25.13 27.79 -13.21
N VAL A 845 -24.30 28.74 -12.79
CA VAL A 845 -24.14 29.15 -11.40
C VAL A 845 -24.60 30.60 -11.25
N GLU A 846 -25.58 30.85 -10.38
CA GLU A 846 -26.01 32.21 -10.01
C GLU A 846 -25.30 32.67 -8.73
N ILE A 847 -24.60 33.81 -8.80
CA ILE A 847 -24.19 34.55 -7.61
C ILE A 847 -25.21 35.67 -7.38
N ARG A 848 -25.95 35.59 -6.28
CA ARG A 848 -26.91 36.61 -5.83
C ARG A 848 -26.21 37.70 -5.00
N VAL A 849 -26.35 38.98 -5.37
CA VAL A 849 -25.52 40.10 -4.85
C VAL A 849 -26.26 41.37 -4.43
#